data_AF-A0A1L7X163-F1
#
_entry.id   AF-A0A1L7X163-F1
#
_cell.length_a   1.000
_cell.length_b   1.000
_cell.length_c   1.000
_cell.angle_alpha   90.00
_cell.angle_beta   90.00
_cell.angle_gamma   90.00
#
_symmetry.space_group_name_H-M   'P 1'
#
loop_
_entity.id
_entity.type
_entity.pdbx_description
1 polymer ?
#
loop_
_entity_poly.entity_id
_entity_poly.type
_entity_poly.pdbx_seq_one_letter_code
_entity_poly.pdbx_strand_id
1 'polypeptide(L)'
;MSKRPFGHSEMRDHIDLDKELRPVKHQRRVEGASDSIITDPENLMDNWYLSAQEMRRQRDSKEDRHKWIARQNLDPGRYPIVGVWRYSRNKNQKTWKQEGQTRTARALSPLGGSIRFSANREDREFSSIYRQWAEGHKQDFLNTLYSRYAVSGVIPEEVVWRIFRCLVSELIPRNQAWNNAPSYVIEHPNTIWQVGKCIFNIITNGRFWSDDYNTINTVDNGQKFGDYKRNVLQKVYSKNLMKYVLACLSADPTRRYFRSELLEHFETVLSIFEGTYQPDIVDGSDLLSPYLPTNPLIPSGFTREEGQVYETLLKIVDERAKHAGDGKQRIPHIAVVTDLAKDYDDLLAMMCLKELHRLGVVYVEGFVANLMPADKRALFGRGALDSMGYTDIPIGIGTIGDPNRTLEAHSHEFDNTEEFMAAPEKVKDFKDGQELLDIIFKEAKEKGHKITVLTISSLMDMAKFSEEHEELLAEGLENVVLQGGYRIINGKLTADFAAQNNKFDEEGANVFHAFLQKRDIHSTAWTKVAATAVPLYNDLFEFLDQSGHPLGPYLRTVQVRQDLNFYERACSDHPYAPYMTQHWYVQTKSTWFAAGHEPDEEYPKGEDMIPYFTKVVAYDALAAVGSAGDDVLKEFGIVKPIVKRKDVEDEFHKLVGIPAVRESEGQPGLPQEENFDAEMMGTVITALLKGSILAKLQGLGGVGLDK
;
A
#
# COMPACT_ATOMS: atom_id res chain seq x y z
N MET A 1 -29.42 21.42 -39.52
CA MET A 1 -29.19 21.49 -38.06
C MET A 1 -28.11 22.52 -37.84
N SER A 2 -28.44 23.66 -37.22
CA SER A 2 -27.43 24.63 -36.79
C SER A 2 -26.53 23.92 -35.78
N LYS A 3 -25.26 23.71 -36.17
CA LYS A 3 -24.21 23.35 -35.22
C LYS A 3 -24.21 24.49 -34.20
N ARG A 4 -24.69 24.27 -32.98
CA ARG A 4 -24.18 25.08 -31.90
C ARG A 4 -22.73 24.61 -31.79
N PRO A 5 -21.72 25.39 -32.21
CA PRO A 5 -20.36 25.06 -31.83
C PRO A 5 -20.39 24.81 -30.32
N PHE A 6 -19.65 23.82 -29.82
CA PHE A 6 -19.26 23.86 -28.42
C PHE A 6 -18.82 25.30 -28.20
N GLY A 7 -19.61 26.07 -27.45
CA GLY A 7 -19.39 27.49 -27.33
C GLY A 7 -17.92 27.61 -27.03
N HIS A 8 -17.19 28.45 -27.76
CA HIS A 8 -15.89 28.90 -27.29
C HIS A 8 -16.20 29.59 -25.97
N SER A 9 -16.36 28.80 -24.90
CA SER A 9 -16.15 29.21 -23.54
C SER A 9 -14.78 29.84 -23.66
N GLU A 10 -14.74 31.17 -23.49
CA GLU A 10 -13.50 31.87 -23.24
C GLU A 10 -12.69 30.96 -22.33
N MET A 11 -11.53 30.52 -22.82
CA MET A 11 -10.70 29.53 -22.15
C MET A 11 -10.59 30.00 -20.71
N ARG A 12 -11.35 29.36 -19.80
CA ARG A 12 -11.18 29.56 -18.37
C ARG A 12 -9.70 29.28 -18.12
N ASP A 13 -9.10 30.07 -17.23
CA ASP A 13 -7.72 29.85 -16.80
C ASP A 13 -7.45 28.35 -16.65
N HIS A 14 -6.33 27.88 -17.21
CA HIS A 14 -6.00 26.46 -17.33
C HIS A 14 -6.29 25.73 -16.01
N ILE A 15 -7.36 24.93 -15.97
CA ILE A 15 -7.73 24.14 -14.78
C ILE A 15 -6.63 23.11 -14.56
N ASP A 16 -5.92 23.24 -13.45
CA ASP A 16 -4.92 22.27 -13.03
C ASP A 16 -5.62 21.10 -12.31
N LEU A 17 -6.14 20.15 -13.10
CA LEU A 17 -6.82 18.96 -12.56
C LEU A 17 -5.95 18.19 -11.56
N ASP A 18 -4.63 18.18 -11.79
CA ASP A 18 -3.65 17.52 -10.94
C ASP A 18 -3.53 18.17 -9.55
N LYS A 19 -3.92 19.45 -9.45
CA LYS A 19 -4.05 20.17 -8.19
C LYS A 19 -5.43 20.00 -7.57
N GLU A 20 -6.50 20.11 -8.36
CA GLU A 20 -7.90 20.04 -7.88
C GLU A 20 -8.30 18.64 -7.39
N LEU A 21 -7.77 17.58 -8.00
CA LEU A 21 -8.04 16.18 -7.61
C LEU A 21 -7.07 15.65 -6.55
N ARG A 22 -6.07 16.45 -6.14
CA ARG A 22 -5.05 15.99 -5.20
C ARG A 22 -5.64 15.93 -3.79
N PRO A 23 -5.62 14.79 -3.10
CA PRO A 23 -5.91 14.76 -1.67
C PRO A 23 -4.95 15.73 -0.96
N VAL A 24 -5.49 16.66 -0.17
CA VAL A 24 -4.71 17.73 0.48
C VAL A 24 -3.54 17.14 1.30
N LYS A 25 -3.74 15.95 1.90
CA LYS A 25 -2.72 15.23 2.67
C LYS A 25 -1.49 14.78 1.88
N HIS A 26 -1.62 14.55 0.56
CA HIS A 26 -0.51 14.12 -0.31
C HIS A 26 0.26 15.30 -0.93
N GLN A 27 0.01 16.54 -0.48
CA GLN A 27 0.82 17.70 -0.83
C GLN A 27 2.14 17.80 -0.03
N ARG A 28 2.54 16.75 0.71
CA ARG A 28 3.83 16.69 1.40
C ARG A 28 4.96 16.97 0.39
N ARG A 29 5.72 18.03 0.65
CA ARG A 29 6.91 18.41 -0.13
C ARG A 29 7.93 17.29 0.00
N VAL A 30 8.18 16.55 -1.07
CA VAL A 30 9.43 15.81 -1.19
C VAL A 30 10.49 16.85 -1.58
N GLU A 31 11.32 17.30 -0.64
CA GLU A 31 12.42 18.21 -0.98
C GLU A 31 13.35 17.53 -2.01
N GLY A 32 13.61 18.23 -3.13
CA GLY A 32 14.33 17.68 -4.28
C GLY A 32 13.42 17.18 -5.42
N ALA A 33 12.16 16.87 -5.14
CA ALA A 33 11.14 16.73 -6.17
C ALA A 33 10.62 18.14 -6.51
N SER A 34 10.72 18.57 -7.77
CA SER A 34 10.01 19.75 -8.29
C SER A 34 8.59 19.85 -7.68
N ASP A 35 8.15 21.04 -7.25
CA ASP A 35 6.82 21.34 -6.68
C ASP A 35 5.63 20.77 -7.51
N SER A 36 5.90 20.29 -8.72
CA SER A 36 4.99 19.67 -9.68
C SER A 36 4.83 18.14 -9.58
N ILE A 37 5.54 17.42 -8.71
CA ILE A 37 5.57 15.95 -8.79
C ILE A 37 4.56 15.31 -7.82
N ILE A 38 3.40 14.99 -8.40
CA ILE A 38 2.42 14.08 -7.82
C ILE A 38 3.09 12.71 -7.69
N THR A 39 3.20 12.20 -6.47
CA THR A 39 3.47 10.79 -6.28
C THR A 39 2.20 10.04 -6.71
N ASP A 40 2.28 9.22 -7.76
CA ASP A 40 1.25 8.23 -8.06
C ASP A 40 1.58 7.03 -7.16
N PRO A 41 0.96 6.86 -5.98
CA PRO A 41 1.36 5.81 -5.03
C PRO A 41 1.26 4.41 -5.64
N GLU A 42 0.40 4.22 -6.63
CA GLU A 42 0.23 2.98 -7.37
C GLU A 42 1.19 2.84 -8.57
N ASN A 43 1.96 3.90 -8.89
CA ASN A 43 2.87 4.01 -10.03
C ASN A 43 2.20 3.53 -11.36
N LEU A 44 0.90 3.77 -11.53
CA LEU A 44 0.13 3.30 -12.69
C LEU A 44 0.54 4.05 -13.96
N MET A 45 0.94 5.31 -13.83
CA MET A 45 1.60 6.10 -14.88
C MET A 45 2.89 5.45 -15.40
N ASP A 46 3.56 4.64 -14.59
CA ASP A 46 4.95 4.22 -14.79
C ASP A 46 5.08 2.72 -15.11
N ASN A 47 3.94 2.03 -15.18
CA ASN A 47 3.89 0.63 -15.62
C ASN A 47 3.79 0.46 -17.15
N TRP A 48 3.75 1.54 -17.93
CA TRP A 48 3.49 1.48 -19.37
C TRP A 48 4.59 0.71 -20.14
N TYR A 49 5.85 0.93 -19.76
CA TYR A 49 6.99 0.31 -20.44
C TYR A 49 7.05 -1.20 -20.18
N LEU A 50 6.91 -1.61 -18.92
CA LEU A 50 6.79 -3.02 -18.57
C LEU A 50 5.58 -3.67 -19.21
N SER A 51 4.43 -3.00 -19.19
CA SER A 51 3.22 -3.52 -19.85
C SER A 51 3.46 -3.73 -21.34
N ALA A 52 4.21 -2.83 -21.99
CA ALA A 52 4.58 -2.98 -23.38
C ALA A 52 5.52 -4.16 -23.62
N GLN A 53 6.55 -4.33 -22.78
CA GLN A 53 7.46 -5.47 -22.86
C GLN A 53 6.74 -6.80 -22.61
N GLU A 54 5.91 -6.86 -21.58
CA GLU A 54 5.12 -8.03 -21.22
C GLU A 54 4.14 -8.40 -22.34
N MET A 55 3.46 -7.44 -22.97
CA MET A 55 2.59 -7.73 -24.11
C MET A 55 3.36 -8.27 -25.33
N ARG A 56 4.59 -7.79 -25.58
CA ARG A 56 5.48 -8.37 -26.60
C ARG A 56 5.85 -9.81 -26.24
N ARG A 57 6.26 -10.06 -24.99
CA ARG A 57 6.56 -11.41 -24.48
C ARG A 57 5.35 -12.34 -24.62
N GLN A 58 4.15 -11.89 -24.26
CA GLN A 58 2.91 -12.68 -24.38
C GLN A 58 2.61 -13.06 -25.85
N ARG A 59 2.88 -12.18 -26.82
CA ARG A 59 2.72 -12.50 -28.25
C ARG A 59 3.66 -13.63 -28.69
N ASP A 60 4.92 -13.55 -28.27
CA ASP A 60 5.99 -14.44 -28.73
C ASP A 60 6.08 -15.74 -27.91
N SER A 61 5.55 -15.73 -26.68
CA SER A 61 5.42 -16.89 -25.79
C SER A 61 4.36 -17.87 -26.30
N LYS A 62 4.64 -19.17 -26.23
CA LYS A 62 3.64 -20.22 -26.53
C LYS A 62 2.56 -20.31 -25.45
N GLU A 63 2.96 -20.20 -24.18
CA GLU A 63 2.08 -20.38 -23.03
C GLU A 63 1.12 -19.21 -22.88
N ASP A 64 1.61 -17.98 -23.04
CA ASP A 64 0.82 -16.77 -22.79
C ASP A 64 0.14 -16.19 -24.03
N ARG A 65 0.35 -16.77 -25.22
CA ARG A 65 -0.21 -16.27 -26.49
C ARG A 65 -1.71 -16.07 -26.46
N HIS A 66 -2.41 -16.95 -25.75
CA HIS A 66 -3.86 -16.89 -25.63
C HIS A 66 -4.34 -15.58 -24.99
N LYS A 67 -3.58 -15.00 -24.04
CA LYS A 67 -3.89 -13.69 -23.41
C LYS A 67 -3.80 -12.56 -24.44
N TRP A 68 -2.76 -12.59 -25.27
CA TRP A 68 -2.58 -11.63 -26.36
C TRP A 68 -3.65 -11.78 -27.44
N ILE A 69 -3.96 -13.00 -27.87
CA ILE A 69 -5.04 -13.30 -28.83
C ILE A 69 -6.38 -12.80 -28.30
N ALA A 70 -6.68 -12.99 -27.01
CA ALA A 70 -7.94 -12.53 -26.42
C ALA A 70 -8.13 -11.01 -26.54
N ARG A 71 -7.05 -10.22 -26.42
CA ARG A 71 -7.09 -8.76 -26.66
C ARG A 71 -7.18 -8.44 -28.15
N GLN A 72 -6.38 -9.11 -28.97
CA GLN A 72 -6.37 -8.92 -30.42
C GLN A 72 -7.74 -9.26 -31.06
N ASN A 73 -8.46 -10.23 -30.49
CA ASN A 73 -9.82 -10.59 -30.88
C ASN A 73 -10.86 -9.54 -30.51
N LEU A 74 -10.49 -8.46 -29.84
CA LEU A 74 -11.35 -7.30 -29.64
C LEU A 74 -10.86 -6.09 -30.43
N ASP A 75 -9.81 -6.26 -31.26
CA ASP A 75 -9.31 -5.16 -32.08
C ASP A 75 -10.37 -4.72 -33.09
N PRO A 76 -10.42 -3.41 -33.38
CA PRO A 76 -11.43 -2.88 -34.27
C PRO A 76 -11.32 -3.43 -35.69
N GLY A 77 -12.46 -3.62 -36.36
CA GLY A 77 -12.54 -4.18 -37.71
C GLY A 77 -12.44 -5.70 -37.82
N ARG A 78 -12.18 -6.43 -36.72
CA ARG A 78 -12.12 -7.91 -36.75
C ARG A 78 -13.46 -8.61 -36.82
N TYR A 79 -14.53 -7.97 -36.37
CA TYR A 79 -15.88 -8.53 -36.36
C TYR A 79 -16.86 -7.57 -37.01
N PRO A 80 -17.86 -8.07 -37.75
CA PRO A 80 -18.96 -7.23 -38.18
C PRO A 80 -19.68 -6.68 -36.95
N ILE A 81 -19.89 -5.37 -36.93
CA ILE A 81 -20.70 -4.74 -35.88
C ILE A 81 -22.14 -5.18 -36.10
N VAL A 82 -22.67 -5.95 -35.14
CA VAL A 82 -24.02 -6.55 -35.24
C VAL A 82 -25.10 -5.67 -34.60
N GLY A 83 -24.77 -4.51 -34.05
CA GLY A 83 -25.74 -3.64 -33.39
C GLY A 83 -25.21 -2.23 -33.10
N VAL A 84 -26.13 -1.36 -32.68
CA VAL A 84 -25.84 0.03 -32.35
C VAL A 84 -26.63 0.53 -31.15
N TRP A 85 -26.04 1.46 -30.42
CA TRP A 85 -26.73 2.23 -29.41
C TRP A 85 -27.71 3.23 -30.05
N ARG A 86 -28.95 3.24 -29.57
CA ARG A 86 -29.96 4.24 -29.92
C ARG A 86 -30.20 5.17 -28.75
N TYR A 87 -29.91 6.44 -28.96
CA TYR A 87 -30.08 7.50 -27.97
C TYR A 87 -31.47 8.13 -28.07
N SER A 88 -32.16 8.21 -26.93
CA SER A 88 -33.44 8.89 -26.78
C SER A 88 -33.22 10.37 -26.52
N ARG A 89 -33.66 11.23 -27.45
CA ARG A 89 -33.49 12.68 -27.37
C ARG A 89 -34.13 13.32 -26.13
N ASN A 90 -35.19 12.71 -25.60
CA ASN A 90 -36.01 13.33 -24.55
C ASN A 90 -35.80 12.71 -23.17
N LYS A 91 -35.00 11.64 -23.05
CA LYS A 91 -34.93 10.84 -21.81
C LYS A 91 -33.52 10.65 -21.25
N ASN A 92 -32.48 11.22 -21.88
CA ASN A 92 -31.08 11.00 -21.47
C ASN A 92 -30.79 9.50 -21.27
N GLN A 93 -31.26 8.70 -22.23
CA GLN A 93 -31.22 7.24 -22.16
C GLN A 93 -30.75 6.67 -23.50
N LYS A 94 -30.02 5.57 -23.44
CA LYS A 94 -29.64 4.77 -24.61
C LYS A 94 -30.09 3.32 -24.48
N THR A 95 -30.39 2.70 -25.63
CA THR A 95 -30.78 1.29 -25.75
C THR A 95 -29.99 0.62 -26.85
N TRP A 96 -29.46 -0.57 -26.63
CA TRP A 96 -28.79 -1.34 -27.66
C TRP A 96 -29.82 -1.93 -28.64
N LYS A 97 -29.52 -1.92 -29.94
CA LYS A 97 -30.33 -2.60 -30.96
C LYS A 97 -29.45 -3.35 -31.94
N GLN A 98 -29.73 -4.64 -32.10
CA GLN A 98 -29.10 -5.46 -33.13
C GLN A 98 -29.53 -4.97 -34.53
N GLU A 99 -28.56 -4.75 -35.41
CA GLU A 99 -28.78 -4.46 -36.83
C GLU A 99 -29.23 -5.74 -37.56
N GLY A 100 -30.09 -5.61 -38.57
CA GLY A 100 -30.56 -6.76 -39.36
C GLY A 100 -31.71 -7.61 -38.77
N GLN A 101 -32.14 -7.40 -37.52
CA GLN A 101 -33.33 -8.11 -37.00
C GLN A 101 -34.63 -7.62 -37.65
N THR A 102 -35.37 -8.54 -38.29
CA THR A 102 -36.72 -8.30 -38.83
C THR A 102 -37.71 -7.99 -37.70
N ARG A 103 -38.81 -7.28 -38.02
CA ARG A 103 -39.88 -6.97 -37.04
C ARG A 103 -40.40 -8.23 -36.32
N THR A 104 -40.42 -9.37 -37.00
CA THR A 104 -40.88 -10.67 -36.49
C THR A 104 -39.91 -11.28 -35.48
N ALA A 105 -38.60 -11.19 -35.72
CA ALA A 105 -37.57 -11.66 -34.77
C ALA A 105 -37.57 -10.87 -33.45
N ARG A 106 -37.95 -9.58 -33.48
CA ARG A 106 -38.08 -8.75 -32.27
C ARG A 106 -39.24 -9.17 -31.35
N ALA A 107 -40.32 -9.73 -31.89
CA ALA A 107 -41.47 -10.12 -31.11
C ALA A 107 -41.26 -11.45 -30.36
N LEU A 108 -40.30 -12.27 -30.81
CA LEU A 108 -40.07 -13.62 -30.30
C LEU A 108 -38.85 -13.75 -29.38
N SER A 109 -38.05 -12.70 -29.21
CA SER A 109 -36.89 -12.74 -28.30
C SER A 109 -37.32 -12.37 -26.88
N PRO A 110 -37.47 -13.33 -25.94
CA PRO A 110 -38.08 -13.09 -24.63
C PRO A 110 -37.20 -12.26 -23.70
N LEU A 111 -35.95 -12.01 -24.10
CA LEU A 111 -34.93 -11.26 -23.37
C LEU A 111 -34.46 -9.99 -24.11
N GLY A 112 -35.06 -9.65 -25.26
CA GLY A 112 -34.73 -8.44 -26.04
C GLY A 112 -35.26 -7.12 -25.44
N GLY A 113 -35.64 -7.14 -24.16
CA GLY A 113 -36.25 -6.03 -23.44
C GLY A 113 -35.24 -4.94 -23.11
N SER A 114 -35.08 -3.97 -24.03
CA SER A 114 -34.75 -2.55 -23.76
C SER A 114 -33.97 -2.30 -22.46
N ILE A 115 -32.76 -2.83 -22.30
CA ILE A 115 -31.89 -2.38 -21.21
C ILE A 115 -31.58 -0.91 -21.52
N ARG A 116 -31.97 -0.04 -20.58
CA ARG A 116 -31.81 1.41 -20.70
C ARG A 116 -30.67 1.81 -19.81
N PHE A 117 -29.67 2.43 -20.42
CA PHE A 117 -28.57 3.06 -19.69
C PHE A 117 -28.78 4.58 -19.73
N SER A 118 -28.27 5.27 -18.72
CA SER A 118 -28.12 6.73 -18.79
C SER A 118 -27.24 7.09 -19.99
N ALA A 119 -27.54 8.23 -20.58
CA ALA A 119 -26.75 8.79 -21.66
C ALA A 119 -26.80 10.31 -21.59
N ASN A 120 -25.65 10.92 -21.82
CA ASN A 120 -25.52 12.35 -21.93
C ASN A 120 -25.81 12.79 -23.36
N ARG A 121 -26.01 14.10 -23.53
CA ARG A 121 -26.48 14.65 -24.81
C ARG A 121 -25.44 14.44 -25.92
N GLU A 122 -24.17 14.60 -25.58
CA GLU A 122 -23.00 14.49 -26.44
C GLU A 122 -22.59 13.04 -26.75
N ASP A 123 -22.97 12.07 -25.90
CA ASP A 123 -22.62 10.65 -26.10
C ASP A 123 -23.07 10.12 -27.46
N ARG A 124 -24.20 10.63 -27.97
CA ARG A 124 -24.71 10.25 -29.30
C ARG A 124 -23.73 10.59 -30.41
N GLU A 125 -23.08 11.74 -30.32
CA GLU A 125 -22.11 12.17 -31.33
C GLU A 125 -20.81 11.38 -31.20
N PHE A 126 -20.28 11.25 -29.98
CA PHE A 126 -19.07 10.49 -29.74
C PHE A 126 -19.21 9.02 -30.12
N SER A 127 -20.30 8.35 -29.75
CA SER A 127 -20.59 6.97 -30.15
C SER A 127 -20.72 6.82 -31.68
N SER A 128 -21.34 7.80 -32.35
CA SER A 128 -21.43 7.79 -33.81
C SER A 128 -20.05 7.91 -34.48
N ILE A 129 -19.12 8.66 -33.90
CA ILE A 129 -17.75 8.77 -34.42
C ILE A 129 -16.97 7.49 -34.08
N TYR A 130 -17.09 6.99 -32.85
CA TYR A 130 -16.47 5.74 -32.38
C TYR A 130 -16.85 4.52 -33.21
N ARG A 131 -18.01 4.51 -33.87
CA ARG A 131 -18.37 3.47 -34.83
C ARG A 131 -17.30 3.29 -35.92
N GLN A 132 -16.70 4.38 -36.41
CA GLN A 132 -15.61 4.32 -37.39
C GLN A 132 -14.39 3.59 -36.81
N TRP A 133 -14.05 3.86 -35.54
CA TRP A 133 -13.00 3.13 -34.84
C TRP A 133 -13.35 1.64 -34.81
N ALA A 134 -14.51 1.28 -34.26
CA ALA A 134 -14.98 -0.10 -34.11
C ALA A 134 -15.03 -0.89 -35.45
N GLU A 135 -15.32 -0.22 -36.56
CA GLU A 135 -15.32 -0.78 -37.92
C GLU A 135 -13.91 -0.97 -38.51
N GLY A 136 -12.86 -0.50 -37.82
CA GLY A 136 -11.47 -0.61 -38.25
C GLY A 136 -10.96 0.62 -39.02
N HIS A 137 -11.78 1.65 -39.22
CA HIS A 137 -11.43 2.90 -39.90
C HIS A 137 -10.73 3.88 -38.94
N LYS A 138 -9.59 3.45 -38.37
CA LYS A 138 -8.87 4.21 -37.31
C LYS A 138 -8.47 5.61 -37.75
N GLN A 139 -7.96 5.78 -38.97
CA GLN A 139 -7.52 7.09 -39.45
C GLN A 139 -8.70 8.04 -39.72
N ASP A 140 -9.80 7.53 -40.30
CA ASP A 140 -11.01 8.33 -40.52
C ASP A 140 -11.64 8.78 -39.20
N PHE A 141 -11.60 7.89 -38.20
CA PHE A 141 -11.99 8.20 -36.83
C PHE A 141 -11.19 9.36 -36.24
N LEU A 142 -9.85 9.29 -36.30
CA LEU A 142 -8.98 10.36 -35.81
C LEU A 142 -9.20 11.66 -36.60
N ASN A 143 -9.24 11.60 -37.93
CA ASN A 143 -9.50 12.76 -38.79
C ASN A 143 -10.85 13.42 -38.44
N THR A 144 -11.89 12.62 -38.19
CA THR A 144 -13.22 13.11 -37.81
C THR A 144 -13.20 13.77 -36.42
N LEU A 145 -12.52 13.19 -35.45
CA LEU A 145 -12.40 13.78 -34.11
C LEU A 145 -11.60 15.08 -34.13
N TYR A 146 -10.41 15.07 -34.73
CA TYR A 146 -9.55 16.24 -34.77
C TYR A 146 -10.16 17.39 -35.58
N SER A 147 -10.78 17.11 -36.72
CA SER A 147 -11.46 18.16 -37.50
C SER A 147 -12.66 18.80 -36.78
N ARG A 148 -13.26 18.11 -35.80
CA ARG A 148 -14.41 18.62 -35.04
C ARG A 148 -14.04 19.29 -33.74
N TYR A 149 -13.05 18.74 -33.02
CA TYR A 149 -12.80 19.09 -31.63
C TYR A 149 -11.40 19.64 -31.37
N ALA A 150 -10.45 19.48 -32.31
CA ALA A 150 -9.11 19.97 -32.06
C ALA A 150 -9.06 21.49 -32.08
N VAL A 151 -8.38 22.06 -31.10
CA VAL A 151 -8.02 23.46 -30.99
C VAL A 151 -6.49 23.51 -31.06
N SER A 152 -5.93 24.26 -32.01
CA SER A 152 -4.47 24.33 -32.21
C SER A 152 -3.79 22.96 -32.41
N GLY A 153 -4.50 22.02 -33.04
CA GLY A 153 -3.97 20.68 -33.33
C GLY A 153 -4.03 19.69 -32.17
N VAL A 154 -4.65 20.03 -31.04
CA VAL A 154 -4.87 19.15 -29.89
C VAL A 154 -6.34 19.11 -29.48
N ILE A 155 -6.85 17.98 -29.02
CA ILE A 155 -8.22 17.91 -28.51
C ILE A 155 -8.20 18.38 -27.04
N PRO A 156 -9.01 19.38 -26.64
CA PRO A 156 -9.04 19.83 -25.25
C PRO A 156 -9.30 18.68 -24.27
N GLU A 157 -8.61 18.69 -23.14
CA GLU A 157 -8.66 17.61 -22.16
C GLU A 157 -10.09 17.29 -21.68
N GLU A 158 -10.92 18.30 -21.42
CA GLU A 158 -12.34 18.11 -21.08
C GLU A 158 -13.07 17.25 -22.12
N VAL A 159 -12.82 17.50 -23.41
CA VAL A 159 -13.42 16.73 -24.50
C VAL A 159 -12.89 15.29 -24.52
N VAL A 160 -11.61 15.08 -24.23
CA VAL A 160 -11.03 13.74 -24.10
C VAL A 160 -11.71 12.98 -22.96
N TRP A 161 -11.92 13.59 -21.79
CA TRP A 161 -12.65 12.96 -20.68
C TRP A 161 -14.10 12.62 -21.03
N ARG A 162 -14.82 13.52 -21.71
CA ARG A 162 -16.20 13.23 -22.17
C ARG A 162 -16.24 12.07 -23.17
N ILE A 163 -15.27 12.00 -24.09
CA ILE A 163 -15.13 10.86 -25.01
C ILE A 163 -14.84 9.59 -24.20
N PHE A 164 -13.88 9.62 -23.29
CA PHE A 164 -13.49 8.47 -22.45
C PHE A 164 -14.68 7.94 -21.67
N ARG A 165 -15.42 8.81 -20.97
CA ARG A 165 -16.65 8.46 -20.28
C ARG A 165 -17.71 7.88 -21.21
N CYS A 166 -17.93 8.50 -22.38
CA CYS A 166 -18.85 7.96 -23.38
C CYS A 166 -18.47 6.51 -23.70
N LEU A 167 -17.22 6.24 -24.10
CA LEU A 167 -16.78 4.90 -24.50
C LEU A 167 -16.92 3.87 -23.37
N VAL A 168 -16.53 4.20 -22.14
CA VAL A 168 -16.70 3.31 -20.98
C VAL A 168 -18.18 3.06 -20.70
N SER A 169 -19.03 4.08 -20.84
CA SER A 169 -20.47 3.94 -20.64
C SER A 169 -21.15 3.05 -21.69
N GLU A 170 -20.55 2.85 -22.87
CA GLU A 170 -21.05 1.95 -23.93
C GLU A 170 -20.86 0.47 -23.58
N LEU A 171 -20.00 0.17 -22.60
CA LEU A 171 -19.85 -1.19 -22.06
C LEU A 171 -21.05 -1.54 -21.17
N ILE A 172 -21.49 -2.79 -21.25
CA ILE A 172 -22.63 -3.35 -20.51
C ILE A 172 -22.09 -4.12 -19.32
N PRO A 173 -22.52 -3.81 -18.08
CA PRO A 173 -22.12 -4.58 -16.91
C PRO A 173 -22.37 -6.08 -17.10
N ARG A 174 -21.42 -6.92 -16.70
CA ARG A 174 -21.49 -8.37 -16.97
C ARG A 174 -22.76 -9.03 -16.43
N ASN A 175 -23.24 -8.57 -15.27
CA ASN A 175 -24.50 -9.01 -14.65
C ASN A 175 -25.78 -8.50 -15.35
N GLN A 176 -25.65 -7.57 -16.30
CA GLN A 176 -26.74 -7.03 -17.11
C GLN A 176 -26.65 -7.45 -18.58
N ALA A 177 -25.62 -8.21 -18.97
CA ALA A 177 -25.47 -8.69 -20.34
C ALA A 177 -26.54 -9.77 -20.65
N TRP A 178 -27.15 -9.69 -21.83
CA TRP A 178 -28.10 -10.70 -22.30
C TRP A 178 -27.39 -11.86 -23.00
N ASN A 179 -28.07 -13.00 -23.16
CA ASN A 179 -27.56 -14.15 -23.89
C ASN A 179 -27.18 -13.77 -25.33
N ASN A 180 -25.93 -14.02 -25.72
CA ASN A 180 -25.34 -13.63 -27.01
C ASN A 180 -25.12 -12.13 -27.19
N ALA A 181 -25.03 -11.34 -26.11
CA ALA A 181 -24.49 -9.99 -26.20
C ALA A 181 -23.08 -10.04 -26.84
N PRO A 182 -22.75 -9.16 -27.80
CA PRO A 182 -21.43 -9.19 -28.42
C PRO A 182 -20.35 -8.93 -27.38
N SER A 183 -19.29 -9.75 -27.35
CA SER A 183 -18.24 -9.68 -26.34
C SER A 183 -17.55 -8.31 -26.26
N TYR A 184 -17.50 -7.57 -27.38
CA TYR A 184 -16.90 -6.24 -27.45
C TYR A 184 -17.73 -5.11 -26.80
N VAL A 185 -19.00 -5.37 -26.43
CA VAL A 185 -19.82 -4.43 -25.65
C VAL A 185 -20.05 -4.88 -24.22
N ILE A 186 -19.57 -6.06 -23.82
CA ILE A 186 -19.70 -6.53 -22.44
C ILE A 186 -18.49 -6.04 -21.64
N GLU A 187 -18.73 -5.49 -20.46
CA GLU A 187 -17.68 -5.12 -19.53
C GLU A 187 -16.77 -6.32 -19.23
N HIS A 188 -15.51 -6.15 -19.58
CA HIS A 188 -14.44 -7.10 -19.37
C HIS A 188 -13.09 -6.36 -19.36
N PRO A 189 -12.07 -6.81 -18.61
CA PRO A 189 -10.75 -6.16 -18.61
C PRO A 189 -10.15 -5.92 -20.01
N ASN A 190 -10.42 -6.81 -20.97
CA ASN A 190 -9.94 -6.63 -22.35
C ASN A 190 -10.75 -5.59 -23.16
N THR A 191 -12.03 -5.37 -22.84
CA THR A 191 -12.81 -4.27 -23.45
C THR A 191 -12.43 -2.91 -22.88
N ILE A 192 -12.15 -2.84 -21.56
CA ILE A 192 -11.56 -1.64 -20.93
C ILE A 192 -10.23 -1.29 -21.58
N TRP A 193 -9.40 -2.29 -21.85
CA TRP A 193 -8.16 -2.12 -22.58
C TRP A 193 -8.35 -1.56 -24.00
N GLN A 194 -9.38 -2.01 -24.74
CA GLN A 194 -9.69 -1.46 -26.07
C GLN A 194 -10.16 0.00 -26.00
N VAL A 195 -10.89 0.38 -24.95
CA VAL A 195 -11.23 1.78 -24.68
C VAL A 195 -9.95 2.58 -24.41
N GLY A 196 -9.07 2.09 -23.52
CA GLY A 196 -7.77 2.71 -23.24
C GLY A 196 -6.92 2.89 -24.50
N LYS A 197 -6.85 1.88 -25.37
CA LYS A 197 -6.18 1.93 -26.69
C LYS A 197 -6.76 3.02 -27.58
N CYS A 198 -8.08 3.14 -27.63
CA CYS A 198 -8.75 4.19 -28.41
C CYS A 198 -8.37 5.58 -27.88
N ILE A 199 -8.48 5.82 -26.58
CA ILE A 199 -8.12 7.11 -25.98
C ILE A 199 -6.63 7.41 -26.15
N PHE A 200 -5.76 6.41 -26.01
CA PHE A 200 -4.33 6.55 -26.29
C PHE A 200 -4.08 7.03 -27.71
N ASN A 201 -4.73 6.42 -28.71
CA ASN A 201 -4.62 6.86 -30.10
C ASN A 201 -5.16 8.28 -30.30
N ILE A 202 -6.19 8.69 -29.55
CA ILE A 202 -6.67 10.07 -29.57
C ILE A 202 -5.60 11.01 -29.05
N ILE A 203 -5.05 10.79 -27.85
CA ILE A 203 -4.10 11.74 -27.25
C ILE A 203 -2.74 11.76 -27.95
N THR A 204 -2.34 10.66 -28.61
CA THR A 204 -1.09 10.57 -29.39
C THR A 204 -1.26 10.86 -30.88
N ASN A 205 -2.47 11.18 -31.36
CA ASN A 205 -2.79 11.28 -32.78
C ASN A 205 -2.34 10.04 -33.59
N GLY A 206 -2.58 8.84 -33.05
CA GLY A 206 -2.21 7.56 -33.65
C GLY A 206 -0.73 7.18 -33.54
N ARG A 207 0.12 8.01 -32.91
CA ARG A 207 1.54 7.69 -32.70
C ARG A 207 1.75 6.68 -31.56
N PHE A 208 2.94 6.08 -31.54
CA PHE A 208 3.41 5.20 -30.46
C PHE A 208 2.53 3.97 -30.22
N TRP A 209 1.74 3.53 -31.20
CA TRP A 209 1.02 2.27 -31.12
C TRP A 209 1.61 1.26 -32.10
N SER A 210 1.94 0.06 -31.63
CA SER A 210 2.33 -1.06 -32.48
C SER A 210 1.13 -1.95 -32.73
N ASP A 211 0.61 -1.96 -33.96
CA ASP A 211 -0.48 -2.87 -34.33
C ASP A 211 -0.02 -4.34 -34.36
N ASP A 212 1.24 -4.59 -34.71
CA ASP A 212 1.81 -5.95 -34.75
C ASP A 212 1.86 -6.59 -33.36
N TYR A 213 2.31 -5.84 -32.35
CA TYR A 213 2.40 -6.32 -30.97
C TYR A 213 1.14 -6.02 -30.15
N ASN A 214 0.23 -5.23 -30.71
CA ASN A 214 -0.97 -4.74 -30.06
C ASN A 214 -0.66 -4.09 -28.69
N THR A 215 0.29 -3.15 -28.67
CA THR A 215 0.76 -2.47 -27.46
C THR A 215 1.43 -1.13 -27.78
N ILE A 216 1.72 -0.34 -26.75
CA ILE A 216 2.54 0.88 -26.85
C ILE A 216 3.91 0.53 -27.47
N ASN A 217 4.29 1.29 -28.49
CA ASN A 217 5.61 1.26 -29.07
C ASN A 217 6.53 2.20 -28.28
N THR A 218 7.67 1.70 -27.82
CA THR A 218 8.58 2.47 -26.96
C THR A 218 9.34 3.54 -27.73
N VAL A 219 9.47 3.38 -29.06
CA VAL A 219 10.13 4.33 -29.96
C VAL A 219 9.31 4.49 -31.24
N ASP A 220 8.95 5.73 -31.58
CA ASP A 220 8.26 6.07 -32.84
C ASP A 220 9.06 7.14 -33.58
N ASN A 221 9.49 6.83 -34.81
CA ASN A 221 10.33 7.71 -35.63
C ASN A 221 11.59 8.24 -34.90
N GLY A 222 12.25 7.38 -34.13
CA GLY A 222 13.46 7.71 -33.37
C GLY A 222 13.22 8.47 -32.06
N GLN A 223 11.99 8.87 -31.77
CA GLN A 223 11.62 9.52 -30.51
C GLN A 223 11.17 8.45 -29.49
N LYS A 224 11.66 8.51 -28.25
CA LYS A 224 11.17 7.66 -27.15
C LYS A 224 9.79 8.12 -26.68
N PHE A 225 8.94 7.17 -26.26
CA PHE A 225 7.63 7.51 -25.73
C PHE A 225 7.71 8.30 -24.42
N GLY A 226 8.64 7.98 -23.51
CA GLY A 226 8.84 8.76 -22.27
C GLY A 226 9.12 10.23 -22.56
N ASP A 227 10.04 10.51 -23.50
CA ASP A 227 10.36 11.87 -23.94
C ASP A 227 9.16 12.58 -24.56
N TYR A 228 8.39 11.88 -25.41
CA TYR A 228 7.19 12.45 -26.03
C TYR A 228 6.10 12.72 -24.97
N LYS A 229 5.91 11.80 -24.02
CA LYS A 229 4.95 11.96 -22.92
C LYS A 229 5.28 13.21 -22.12
N ARG A 230 6.53 13.37 -21.68
CA ARG A 230 6.96 14.53 -20.88
C ARG A 230 6.92 15.84 -21.66
N ASN A 231 7.48 15.84 -22.87
CA ASN A 231 7.72 17.08 -23.61
C ASN A 231 6.53 17.54 -24.46
N VAL A 232 5.56 16.66 -24.72
CA VAL A 232 4.39 16.94 -25.57
C VAL A 232 3.09 16.67 -24.82
N LEU A 233 2.84 15.44 -24.35
CA LEU A 233 1.54 15.09 -23.76
C LEU A 233 1.29 15.82 -22.44
N GLN A 234 2.24 15.82 -21.52
CA GLN A 234 2.12 16.46 -20.19
C GLN A 234 2.11 18.00 -20.24
N LYS A 235 2.32 18.61 -21.41
CA LYS A 235 2.10 20.05 -21.62
C LYS A 235 0.66 20.40 -22.00
N VAL A 236 -0.12 19.38 -22.37
CA VAL A 236 -1.48 19.53 -22.92
C VAL A 236 -2.51 18.81 -22.07
N TYR A 237 -2.12 17.70 -21.45
CA TYR A 237 -2.97 16.81 -20.68
C TYR A 237 -2.41 16.65 -19.26
N SER A 238 -3.30 16.62 -18.27
CA SER A 238 -2.97 16.32 -16.89
C SER A 238 -2.32 14.95 -16.73
N LYS A 239 -1.54 14.79 -15.67
CA LYS A 239 -1.02 13.48 -15.24
C LYS A 239 -2.17 12.55 -14.88
N ASN A 240 -3.27 13.08 -14.34
CA ASN A 240 -4.48 12.30 -14.06
C ASN A 240 -5.03 11.59 -15.31
N LEU A 241 -5.19 12.30 -16.43
CA LEU A 241 -5.66 11.67 -17.67
C LEU A 241 -4.70 10.57 -18.15
N MET A 242 -3.39 10.86 -18.11
CA MET A 242 -2.37 9.89 -18.49
C MET A 242 -2.42 8.63 -17.61
N LYS A 243 -2.57 8.77 -16.29
CA LYS A 243 -2.73 7.66 -15.33
C LYS A 243 -3.86 6.73 -15.75
N TYR A 244 -5.04 7.28 -16.01
CA TYR A 244 -6.22 6.48 -16.34
C TYR A 244 -6.13 5.79 -17.71
N VAL A 245 -5.54 6.45 -18.71
CA VAL A 245 -5.29 5.86 -20.03
C VAL A 245 -4.28 4.71 -19.94
N LEU A 246 -3.15 4.92 -19.26
CA LEU A 246 -2.08 3.93 -19.16
C LEU A 246 -2.46 2.73 -18.27
N ALA A 247 -3.21 2.96 -17.20
CA ALA A 247 -3.74 1.87 -16.36
C ALA A 247 -4.71 0.96 -17.14
N CYS A 248 -5.59 1.53 -17.98
CA CYS A 248 -6.44 0.73 -18.87
C CYS A 248 -5.61 -0.14 -19.83
N LEU A 249 -4.42 0.33 -20.20
CA LEU A 249 -3.48 -0.36 -21.08
C LEU A 249 -2.56 -1.36 -20.40
N SER A 250 -2.69 -1.57 -19.08
CA SER A 250 -1.87 -2.53 -18.34
C SER A 250 -1.92 -3.94 -18.96
N ALA A 251 -0.76 -4.61 -19.03
CA ALA A 251 -0.70 -6.00 -19.50
C ALA A 251 -1.40 -6.96 -18.52
N ASP A 252 -1.37 -6.63 -17.24
CA ASP A 252 -2.03 -7.35 -16.16
C ASP A 252 -3.51 -6.94 -16.07
N PRO A 253 -4.46 -7.84 -16.37
CA PRO A 253 -5.89 -7.52 -16.31
C PRO A 253 -6.38 -7.16 -14.90
N THR A 254 -5.67 -7.58 -13.84
CA THR A 254 -6.06 -7.30 -12.45
C THR A 254 -5.72 -5.86 -12.02
N ARG A 255 -4.82 -5.20 -12.76
CA ARG A 255 -4.43 -3.80 -12.55
C ARG A 255 -5.24 -2.81 -13.39
N ARG A 256 -6.21 -3.27 -14.17
CA ARG A 256 -7.09 -2.41 -14.97
C ARG A 256 -8.30 -2.02 -14.14
N TYR A 257 -8.76 -0.79 -14.29
CA TYR A 257 -9.96 -0.33 -13.64
C TYR A 257 -11.22 -1.08 -14.09
N PHE A 258 -12.17 -1.21 -13.18
CA PHE A 258 -13.53 -1.61 -13.50
C PHE A 258 -14.30 -0.46 -14.15
N ARG A 259 -15.37 -0.79 -14.88
CA ARG A 259 -16.21 0.23 -15.54
C ARG A 259 -16.81 1.21 -14.53
N SER A 260 -17.24 0.71 -13.38
CA SER A 260 -17.85 1.54 -12.32
C SER A 260 -16.86 2.56 -11.76
N GLU A 261 -15.63 2.12 -11.46
CA GLU A 261 -14.56 2.99 -10.93
C GLU A 261 -14.22 4.10 -11.93
N LEU A 262 -14.10 3.75 -13.21
CA LEU A 262 -13.84 4.74 -14.27
C LEU A 262 -14.98 5.76 -14.37
N LEU A 263 -16.23 5.30 -14.40
CA LEU A 263 -17.36 6.22 -14.53
C LEU A 263 -17.48 7.13 -13.31
N GLU A 264 -17.32 6.60 -12.11
CA GLU A 264 -17.32 7.41 -10.87
C GLU A 264 -16.24 8.49 -10.92
N HIS A 265 -14.99 8.13 -11.25
CA HIS A 265 -13.91 9.09 -11.38
C HIS A 265 -14.18 10.14 -12.47
N PHE A 266 -14.69 9.72 -13.63
CA PHE A 266 -14.94 10.64 -14.74
C PHE A 266 -16.05 11.65 -14.43
N GLU A 267 -17.09 11.25 -13.71
CA GLU A 267 -18.13 12.21 -13.27
C GLU A 267 -17.52 13.24 -12.30
N THR A 268 -16.62 12.83 -11.40
CA THR A 268 -15.86 13.76 -10.55
C THR A 268 -15.02 14.74 -11.37
N VAL A 269 -14.21 14.25 -12.32
CA VAL A 269 -13.38 15.10 -13.20
C VAL A 269 -14.24 16.08 -14.01
N LEU A 270 -15.34 15.61 -14.59
CA LEU A 270 -16.22 16.46 -15.39
C LEU A 270 -16.93 17.51 -14.52
N SER A 271 -17.27 17.19 -13.28
CA SER A 271 -17.83 18.16 -12.33
C SER A 271 -16.86 19.32 -12.02
N ILE A 272 -15.54 19.09 -12.10
CA ILE A 272 -14.51 20.15 -11.94
C ILE A 272 -14.55 21.10 -13.14
N PHE A 273 -14.54 20.57 -14.36
CA PHE A 273 -14.65 21.39 -15.57
C PHE A 273 -15.97 22.19 -15.60
N GLU A 274 -17.05 21.59 -15.10
CA GLU A 274 -18.36 22.23 -14.99
C GLU A 274 -18.42 23.27 -13.86
N GLY A 275 -17.44 23.28 -12.95
CA GLY A 275 -17.40 24.17 -11.79
C GLY A 275 -18.43 23.83 -10.71
N THR A 276 -18.91 22.58 -10.70
CA THR A 276 -19.86 22.05 -9.71
C THR A 276 -19.19 21.13 -8.70
N TYR A 277 -17.92 20.78 -8.90
CA TYR A 277 -17.15 20.02 -7.93
C TYR A 277 -17.04 20.79 -6.62
N GLN A 278 -17.48 20.16 -5.54
CA GLN A 278 -17.21 20.60 -4.19
C GLN A 278 -16.27 19.54 -3.62
N PRO A 279 -14.97 19.85 -3.43
CA PRO A 279 -14.10 18.93 -2.74
C PRO A 279 -14.69 18.65 -1.36
N ASP A 280 -14.61 17.40 -0.90
CA ASP A 280 -14.88 17.11 0.49
C ASP A 280 -14.02 18.07 1.32
N ILE A 281 -14.67 18.91 2.14
CA ILE A 281 -13.99 19.86 3.02
C ILE A 281 -13.33 19.06 4.13
N VAL A 282 -12.21 18.43 3.79
CA VAL A 282 -11.20 18.06 4.74
C VAL A 282 -10.33 19.29 4.83
N ASP A 283 -10.34 19.98 5.96
CA ASP A 283 -9.47 21.12 6.24
C ASP A 283 -8.01 20.64 6.35
N GLY A 284 -7.46 20.11 5.25
CA GLY A 284 -6.19 19.42 5.20
C GLY A 284 -5.01 20.39 5.27
N SER A 285 -5.22 21.67 4.95
CA SER A 285 -4.25 22.73 5.23
C SER A 285 -3.97 22.88 6.71
N ASP A 286 -4.94 22.54 7.55
CA ASP A 286 -4.82 22.58 8.99
C ASP A 286 -4.02 21.39 9.54
N LEU A 287 -4.11 20.21 8.90
CA LEU A 287 -3.47 18.98 9.38
C LEU A 287 -1.93 19.04 9.39
N LEU A 288 -1.34 19.73 8.42
CA LEU A 288 0.13 19.92 8.34
C LEU A 288 0.60 21.18 9.08
N SER A 289 -0.31 21.98 9.63
CA SER A 289 0.07 23.16 10.41
C SER A 289 0.79 22.74 11.70
N PRO A 290 1.68 23.58 12.26
CA PRO A 290 2.30 23.29 13.54
C PRO A 290 1.24 23.08 14.63
N TYR A 291 1.36 21.98 15.36
CA TYR A 291 0.51 21.68 16.51
C TYR A 291 0.94 22.51 17.72
N LEU A 292 -0.05 23.04 18.43
CA LEU A 292 0.14 23.65 19.75
C LEU A 292 -0.34 22.64 20.79
N PRO A 293 0.57 22.05 21.60
CA PRO A 293 0.21 21.08 22.63
C PRO A 293 -0.88 21.60 23.57
N THR A 294 -1.99 20.86 23.70
CA THR A 294 -3.03 21.18 24.69
C THR A 294 -2.82 20.47 26.02
N ASN A 295 -1.97 19.42 26.02
CA ASN A 295 -1.61 18.63 27.19
C ASN A 295 -0.08 18.64 27.38
N PRO A 296 0.44 18.82 28.61
CA PRO A 296 1.88 18.86 28.88
C PRO A 296 2.63 17.55 28.59
N LEU A 297 1.92 16.43 28.44
CA LEU A 297 2.52 15.16 28.05
C LEU A 297 2.84 15.08 26.55
N ILE A 298 2.33 16.02 25.74
CA ILE A 298 2.51 16.04 24.30
C ILE A 298 3.71 16.94 23.96
N PRO A 299 4.76 16.40 23.31
CA PRO A 299 5.87 17.20 22.83
C PRO A 299 5.43 18.30 21.86
N SER A 300 6.13 19.43 21.91
CA SER A 300 6.08 20.44 20.85
C SER A 300 6.85 19.97 19.60
N GLY A 301 6.56 20.54 18.43
CA GLY A 301 7.24 20.23 17.17
C GLY A 301 6.49 19.25 16.26
N PHE A 302 5.28 18.85 16.63
CA PHE A 302 4.39 18.06 15.77
C PHE A 302 3.64 18.91 14.75
N THR A 303 3.22 18.26 13.68
CA THR A 303 2.08 18.69 12.86
C THR A 303 0.77 18.48 13.60
N ARG A 304 -0.30 19.18 13.22
CA ARG A 304 -1.61 19.03 13.86
C ARG A 304 -2.15 17.60 13.79
N GLU A 305 -1.92 16.90 12.69
CA GLU A 305 -2.29 15.48 12.54
C GLU A 305 -1.54 14.59 13.54
N GLU A 306 -0.23 14.76 13.69
CA GLU A 306 0.58 14.04 14.69
C GLU A 306 0.15 14.40 16.12
N GLY A 307 -0.17 15.67 16.39
CA GLY A 307 -0.70 16.11 17.68
C GLY A 307 -2.06 15.48 18.02
N GLN A 308 -2.95 15.33 17.03
CA GLN A 308 -4.25 14.68 17.19
C GLN A 308 -4.13 13.18 17.53
N VAL A 309 -3.08 12.50 17.04
CA VAL A 309 -2.77 11.13 17.47
C VAL A 309 -2.56 11.10 18.98
N TYR A 310 -1.76 12.03 19.52
CA TYR A 310 -1.50 12.09 20.96
C TYR A 310 -2.74 12.40 21.79
N GLU A 311 -3.56 13.36 21.36
CA GLU A 311 -4.82 13.67 22.05
C GLU A 311 -5.75 12.46 22.09
N THR A 312 -5.82 11.70 20.99
CA THR A 312 -6.61 10.47 20.90
C THR A 312 -6.07 9.39 21.84
N LEU A 313 -4.75 9.18 21.88
CA LEU A 313 -4.12 8.21 22.79
C LEU A 313 -4.36 8.59 24.26
N LEU A 314 -4.22 9.86 24.63
CA LEU A 314 -4.46 10.31 26.00
C LEU A 314 -5.94 10.20 26.39
N LYS A 315 -6.86 10.45 25.45
CA LYS A 315 -8.29 10.18 25.66
C LYS A 315 -8.56 8.71 25.97
N ILE A 316 -7.93 7.78 25.24
CA ILE A 316 -8.04 6.34 25.49
C ILE A 316 -7.52 6.00 26.90
N VAL A 317 -6.38 6.56 27.29
CA VAL A 317 -5.82 6.37 28.64
C VAL A 317 -6.79 6.87 29.71
N ASP A 318 -7.37 8.06 29.54
CA ASP A 318 -8.38 8.61 30.45
C ASP A 318 -9.63 7.72 30.51
N GLU A 319 -10.07 7.16 29.39
CA GLU A 319 -11.20 6.24 29.32
C GLU A 319 -10.91 4.93 30.05
N ARG A 320 -9.72 4.35 29.89
CA ARG A 320 -9.29 3.16 30.63
C ARG A 320 -9.23 3.44 32.13
N ALA A 321 -8.69 4.59 32.54
CA ALA A 321 -8.58 4.99 33.94
C ALA A 321 -9.95 5.14 34.63
N LYS A 322 -10.97 5.66 33.92
CA LYS A 322 -12.36 5.74 34.43
C LYS A 322 -12.95 4.37 34.79
N HIS A 323 -12.40 3.30 34.25
CA HIS A 323 -12.86 1.94 34.50
C HIS A 323 -11.91 1.08 35.34
N ALA A 324 -10.83 1.65 35.91
CA ALA A 324 -9.84 0.89 36.68
C ALA A 324 -10.43 0.13 37.90
N GLY A 325 -11.58 0.56 38.42
CA GLY A 325 -12.23 -0.04 39.59
C GLY A 325 -13.08 -1.30 39.34
N ASP A 326 -13.25 -1.74 38.10
CA ASP A 326 -14.12 -2.90 37.80
C ASP A 326 -13.39 -4.26 37.78
N GLY A 327 -12.10 -4.26 38.15
CA GLY A 327 -11.27 -5.47 38.20
C GLY A 327 -10.85 -6.00 36.82
N LYS A 328 -11.14 -5.29 35.72
CA LYS A 328 -10.65 -5.65 34.39
C LYS A 328 -9.42 -4.82 34.04
N GLN A 329 -8.31 -5.52 33.78
CA GLN A 329 -7.14 -4.92 33.18
C GLN A 329 -7.47 -4.47 31.76
N ARG A 330 -7.16 -3.21 31.46
CA ARG A 330 -7.38 -2.61 30.12
C ARG A 330 -6.12 -2.07 29.48
N ILE A 331 -5.11 -1.75 30.28
CA ILE A 331 -3.80 -1.37 29.77
C ILE A 331 -3.10 -2.68 29.40
N PRO A 332 -2.68 -2.89 28.15
CA PRO A 332 -1.90 -4.06 27.78
C PRO A 332 -0.54 -4.03 28.48
N HIS A 333 -0.16 -5.13 29.11
CA HIS A 333 1.19 -5.34 29.66
C HIS A 333 1.96 -6.20 28.66
N ILE A 334 3.10 -5.70 28.18
CA ILE A 334 3.77 -6.21 26.99
C ILE A 334 5.14 -6.77 27.35
N ALA A 335 5.35 -8.04 27.05
CA ALA A 335 6.68 -8.65 26.98
C ALA A 335 7.09 -8.78 25.50
N VAL A 336 8.30 -8.36 25.16
CA VAL A 336 8.76 -8.29 23.76
C VAL A 336 9.87 -9.29 23.51
N VAL A 337 9.79 -10.04 22.42
CA VAL A 337 10.88 -10.86 21.88
C VAL A 337 11.32 -10.28 20.54
N THR A 338 12.60 -9.91 20.43
CA THR A 338 13.13 -9.02 19.37
C THR A 338 14.57 -9.39 19.00
N ASP A 339 15.00 -9.11 17.77
CA ASP A 339 16.37 -9.32 17.27
C ASP A 339 17.07 -7.99 16.94
N LEU A 340 16.92 -7.02 17.86
CA LEU A 340 17.52 -5.69 17.85
C LEU A 340 18.85 -5.60 17.11
N ALA A 341 18.99 -4.52 16.33
CA ALA A 341 20.17 -4.21 15.53
C ALA A 341 20.36 -5.10 14.30
N LYS A 342 19.48 -6.09 14.01
CA LYS A 342 19.56 -6.85 12.76
C LYS A 342 19.32 -5.95 11.55
N ASP A 343 18.33 -5.09 11.71
CA ASP A 343 17.94 -4.01 10.82
C ASP A 343 17.40 -2.82 11.65
N TYR A 344 16.80 -1.84 10.99
CA TYR A 344 16.21 -0.70 11.68
C TYR A 344 14.86 -1.01 12.35
N ASP A 345 14.16 -2.09 11.99
CA ASP A 345 12.74 -2.30 12.32
C ASP A 345 12.50 -2.49 13.82
N ASP A 346 13.29 -3.34 14.48
CA ASP A 346 13.17 -3.58 15.92
C ASP A 346 13.38 -2.29 16.75
N LEU A 347 14.31 -1.43 16.33
CA LEU A 347 14.56 -0.17 17.03
C LEU A 347 13.39 0.80 16.84
N LEU A 348 12.79 0.86 15.64
CA LEU A 348 11.58 1.64 15.41
C LEU A 348 10.41 1.12 16.27
N ALA A 349 10.25 -0.20 16.37
CA ALA A 349 9.26 -0.84 17.24
C ALA A 349 9.50 -0.49 18.72
N MET A 350 10.74 -0.59 19.20
CA MET A 350 11.12 -0.21 20.56
C MET A 350 10.81 1.27 20.84
N MET A 351 11.10 2.17 19.90
CA MET A 351 10.77 3.60 20.04
C MET A 351 9.26 3.85 20.13
N CYS A 352 8.46 3.14 19.33
CA CYS A 352 7.00 3.19 19.42
C CYS A 352 6.50 2.70 20.78
N LEU A 353 6.97 1.53 21.24
CA LEU A 353 6.58 0.95 22.53
C LEU A 353 6.99 1.82 23.70
N LYS A 354 8.20 2.37 23.69
CA LYS A 354 8.69 3.33 24.68
C LYS A 354 7.70 4.49 24.80
N GLU A 355 7.28 5.04 23.67
CA GLU A 355 6.44 6.23 23.69
C GLU A 355 5.00 5.93 24.10
N LEU A 356 4.44 4.80 23.65
CA LEU A 356 3.16 4.29 24.16
C LEU A 356 3.22 4.03 25.68
N HIS A 357 4.34 3.51 26.17
CA HIS A 357 4.58 3.29 27.60
C HIS A 357 4.63 4.60 28.38
N ARG A 358 5.35 5.60 27.88
CA ARG A 358 5.41 6.94 28.47
C ARG A 358 4.02 7.56 28.64
N LEU A 359 3.15 7.37 27.66
CA LEU A 359 1.79 7.90 27.66
C LEU A 359 0.83 7.08 28.54
N GLY A 360 1.24 5.91 29.04
CA GLY A 360 0.37 4.99 29.78
C GLY A 360 -0.61 4.22 28.89
N VAL A 361 -0.39 4.21 27.57
CA VAL A 361 -1.18 3.42 26.61
C VAL A 361 -0.84 1.94 26.74
N VAL A 362 0.40 1.62 27.07
CA VAL A 362 0.82 0.24 27.37
C VAL A 362 1.72 0.24 28.59
N TYR A 363 1.92 -0.92 29.21
CA TYR A 363 2.98 -1.14 30.18
C TYR A 363 3.99 -2.11 29.57
N VAL A 364 5.27 -1.78 29.50
CA VAL A 364 6.29 -2.65 28.91
C VAL A 364 7.01 -3.36 30.06
N GLU A 365 6.81 -4.66 30.16
CA GLU A 365 7.36 -5.50 31.25
C GLU A 365 8.81 -5.88 31.01
N GLY A 366 9.26 -5.94 29.75
CA GLY A 366 10.65 -6.23 29.43
C GLY A 366 10.86 -6.67 27.99
N PHE A 367 12.13 -6.79 27.63
CA PHE A 367 12.59 -7.24 26.32
C PHE A 367 13.46 -8.50 26.44
N VAL A 368 13.28 -9.45 25.54
CA VAL A 368 14.18 -10.58 25.33
C VAL A 368 14.83 -10.39 23.96
N ALA A 369 16.13 -10.07 23.96
CA ALA A 369 16.89 -9.87 22.74
C ALA A 369 17.50 -11.20 22.29
N ASN A 370 16.97 -11.78 21.21
CA ASN A 370 17.40 -13.06 20.67
C ASN A 370 18.09 -12.92 19.30
N LEU A 371 18.45 -14.04 18.68
CA LEU A 371 19.24 -14.15 17.45
C LEU A 371 20.72 -13.81 17.65
N MET A 372 21.61 -14.62 17.09
CA MET A 372 23.05 -14.42 17.25
C MET A 372 23.52 -13.06 16.67
N PRO A 373 24.39 -12.30 17.36
CA PRO A 373 24.87 -12.47 18.74
C PRO A 373 23.93 -11.84 19.78
N ALA A 374 23.16 -12.66 20.51
CA ALA A 374 22.07 -12.21 21.39
C ALA A 374 22.55 -11.30 22.54
N ASP A 375 23.76 -11.53 23.07
CA ASP A 375 24.38 -10.70 24.10
C ASP A 375 24.62 -9.25 23.64
N LYS A 376 25.12 -9.08 22.42
CA LYS A 376 25.30 -7.76 21.81
C LYS A 376 23.97 -7.09 21.51
N ARG A 377 22.96 -7.84 21.08
CA ARG A 377 21.61 -7.30 20.85
C ARG A 377 20.98 -6.81 22.15
N ALA A 378 21.19 -7.53 23.27
CA ALA A 378 20.77 -7.08 24.58
C ALA A 378 21.50 -5.79 25.03
N LEU A 379 22.82 -5.68 24.81
CA LEU A 379 23.57 -4.45 25.08
C LEU A 379 23.09 -3.27 24.25
N PHE A 380 22.80 -3.50 22.97
CA PHE A 380 22.24 -2.51 22.07
C PHE A 380 20.89 -2.01 22.60
N GLY A 381 19.98 -2.93 22.92
CA GLY A 381 18.66 -2.60 23.47
C GLY A 381 18.73 -1.85 24.80
N ARG A 382 19.60 -2.29 25.71
CA ARG A 382 19.84 -1.59 26.98
C ARG A 382 20.27 -0.15 26.75
N GLY A 383 21.25 0.04 25.87
CA GLY A 383 21.77 1.35 25.50
C GLY A 383 20.71 2.26 24.87
N ALA A 384 19.90 1.71 23.95
CA ALA A 384 18.81 2.44 23.32
C ALA A 384 17.76 2.88 24.35
N LEU A 385 17.29 1.98 25.22
CA LEU A 385 16.36 2.30 26.30
C LEU A 385 16.92 3.36 27.26
N ASP A 386 18.18 3.24 27.66
CA ASP A 386 18.84 4.19 28.56
C ASP A 386 18.93 5.58 27.92
N SER A 387 19.29 5.65 26.62
CA SER A 387 19.32 6.90 25.86
C SER A 387 17.95 7.58 25.81
N MET A 388 16.88 6.80 25.74
CA MET A 388 15.49 7.26 25.79
C MET A 388 14.96 7.53 27.20
N GLY A 389 15.76 7.28 28.25
CA GLY A 389 15.42 7.56 29.65
C GLY A 389 14.73 6.44 30.43
N TYR A 390 14.76 5.21 29.94
CA TYR A 390 14.06 4.05 30.51
C TYR A 390 15.02 3.01 31.06
N THR A 391 15.77 3.36 32.10
CA THR A 391 16.79 2.49 32.71
C THR A 391 16.23 1.32 33.53
N ASP A 392 14.93 1.33 33.78
CA ASP A 392 14.18 0.43 34.65
C ASP A 392 13.52 -0.74 33.92
N ILE A 393 13.18 -0.59 32.63
CA ILE A 393 12.60 -1.67 31.82
C ILE A 393 13.66 -2.77 31.63
N PRO A 394 13.46 -4.01 32.11
CA PRO A 394 14.48 -5.05 32.05
C PRO A 394 14.72 -5.57 30.63
N ILE A 395 15.94 -6.04 30.38
CA ILE A 395 16.31 -6.73 29.14
C ILE A 395 17.07 -8.03 29.46
N GLY A 396 16.67 -9.11 28.79
CA GLY A 396 17.25 -10.44 28.92
C GLY A 396 17.95 -10.88 27.64
N ILE A 397 18.93 -11.76 27.78
CA ILE A 397 19.66 -12.37 26.67
C ILE A 397 18.89 -13.61 26.23
N GLY A 398 18.24 -13.52 25.07
CA GLY A 398 17.48 -14.62 24.49
C GLY A 398 18.33 -15.68 23.82
N THR A 399 17.65 -16.62 23.17
CA THR A 399 18.28 -17.67 22.37
C THR A 399 19.04 -17.12 21.17
N ILE A 400 19.97 -17.91 20.62
CA ILE A 400 20.76 -17.51 19.44
C ILE A 400 20.03 -17.74 18.09
N GLY A 401 18.78 -18.23 18.11
CA GLY A 401 18.08 -18.76 16.93
C GLY A 401 18.54 -20.18 16.56
N ASP A 402 18.21 -20.67 15.36
CA ASP A 402 18.65 -22.00 14.89
C ASP A 402 20.20 -22.08 14.89
N PRO A 403 20.81 -22.91 15.77
CA PRO A 403 22.27 -23.01 15.88
C PRO A 403 22.92 -23.62 14.64
N ASN A 404 22.15 -24.28 13.78
CA ASN A 404 22.65 -24.86 12.53
C ASN A 404 22.65 -23.85 11.39
N ARG A 405 22.02 -22.68 11.58
CA ARG A 405 21.90 -21.66 10.55
C ARG A 405 23.02 -20.63 10.70
N THR A 406 23.89 -20.56 9.67
CA THR A 406 24.82 -19.44 9.54
C THR A 406 24.04 -18.19 9.20
N LEU A 407 24.02 -17.22 10.11
CA LEU A 407 23.48 -15.89 9.85
C LEU A 407 24.58 -15.00 9.28
N GLU A 408 24.26 -14.29 8.20
CA GLU A 408 25.14 -13.25 7.68
C GLU A 408 25.15 -12.09 8.68
N ALA A 409 26.31 -11.81 9.28
CA ALA A 409 26.52 -10.60 10.05
C ALA A 409 26.71 -9.45 9.07
N HIS A 410 25.79 -8.50 9.06
CA HIS A 410 25.94 -7.32 8.22
C HIS A 410 26.77 -6.26 8.94
N SER A 411 27.56 -5.50 8.19
CA SER A 411 28.40 -4.42 8.77
C SER A 411 27.55 -3.36 9.48
N HIS A 412 26.34 -3.08 9.00
CA HIS A 412 25.47 -2.06 9.58
C HIS A 412 24.88 -2.43 10.95
N GLU A 413 24.94 -3.69 11.41
CA GLU A 413 24.21 -4.10 12.62
C GLU A 413 24.67 -3.31 13.86
N PHE A 414 25.99 -3.22 14.09
CA PHE A 414 26.56 -2.59 15.29
C PHE A 414 27.56 -1.46 14.98
N ASP A 415 27.50 -0.90 13.78
CA ASP A 415 28.30 0.28 13.41
C ASP A 415 27.65 1.56 13.96
N ASN A 416 28.47 2.53 14.39
CA ASN A 416 28.03 3.83 14.91
C ASN A 416 27.12 3.75 16.15
N THR A 417 27.36 2.76 17.02
CA THR A 417 26.59 2.56 18.26
C THR A 417 27.33 3.05 19.51
N GLU A 418 28.53 3.60 19.37
CA GLU A 418 29.42 3.97 20.49
C GLU A 418 28.83 5.04 21.42
N GLU A 419 27.91 5.86 20.90
CA GLU A 419 27.29 6.94 21.68
C GLU A 419 26.18 6.47 22.63
N PHE A 420 25.60 5.28 22.40
CA PHE A 420 24.46 4.82 23.19
C PHE A 420 24.54 3.37 23.65
N MET A 421 25.22 2.46 22.93
CA MET A 421 25.27 1.05 23.28
C MET A 421 25.84 0.86 24.69
N ALA A 422 25.21 -0.02 25.48
CA ALA A 422 25.69 -0.30 26.81
C ALA A 422 27.09 -0.92 26.76
N ALA A 423 27.92 -0.59 27.76
CA ALA A 423 29.28 -1.08 27.82
C ALA A 423 29.32 -2.62 27.97
N PRO A 424 30.25 -3.35 27.31
CA PRO A 424 30.25 -4.82 27.27
C PRO A 424 30.21 -5.53 28.63
N GLU A 425 30.76 -4.91 29.66
CA GLU A 425 30.72 -5.44 31.03
C GLU A 425 29.30 -5.58 31.60
N LYS A 426 28.33 -4.81 31.06
CA LYS A 426 26.92 -4.84 31.46
C LYS A 426 26.21 -6.14 31.09
N VAL A 427 26.74 -6.93 30.16
CA VAL A 427 26.18 -8.26 29.82
C VAL A 427 26.00 -9.13 31.06
N LYS A 428 26.91 -9.00 32.04
CA LYS A 428 26.88 -9.79 33.29
C LYS A 428 25.72 -9.43 34.22
N ASP A 429 25.14 -8.24 34.02
CA ASP A 429 24.00 -7.75 34.79
C ASP A 429 22.67 -8.24 34.16
N PHE A 430 22.70 -8.75 32.93
CA PHE A 430 21.50 -9.21 32.22
C PHE A 430 21.13 -10.64 32.63
N LYS A 431 19.82 -10.88 32.69
CA LYS A 431 19.27 -12.22 32.93
C LYS A 431 19.27 -13.05 31.65
N ASP A 432 19.21 -14.36 31.82
CA ASP A 432 18.78 -15.24 30.74
C ASP A 432 17.34 -14.88 30.32
N GLY A 433 17.04 -14.94 29.02
CA GLY A 433 15.73 -14.58 28.48
C GLY A 433 14.59 -15.41 29.05
N GLN A 434 14.80 -16.71 29.29
CA GLN A 434 13.79 -17.59 29.90
C GLN A 434 13.59 -17.24 31.38
N GLU A 435 14.66 -16.91 32.11
CA GLU A 435 14.57 -16.42 33.49
C GLU A 435 13.77 -15.12 33.56
N LEU A 436 14.00 -14.17 32.64
CA LEU A 436 13.25 -12.93 32.59
C LEU A 436 11.76 -13.16 32.29
N LEU A 437 11.42 -14.02 31.33
CA LEU A 437 10.03 -14.39 31.04
C LEU A 437 9.35 -15.04 32.25
N ASP A 438 10.02 -15.96 32.94
CA ASP A 438 9.49 -16.60 34.15
C ASP A 438 9.17 -15.58 35.25
N ILE A 439 10.06 -14.60 35.47
CA ILE A 439 9.84 -13.49 36.42
C ILE A 439 8.62 -12.67 36.00
N ILE A 440 8.56 -12.20 34.74
CA ILE A 440 7.46 -11.37 34.24
C ILE A 440 6.12 -12.09 34.42
N PHE A 441 6.01 -13.35 34.00
CA PHE A 441 4.74 -14.09 34.08
C PHE A 441 4.35 -14.44 35.51
N LYS A 442 5.31 -14.73 36.41
CA LYS A 442 5.02 -14.95 37.84
C LYS A 442 4.53 -13.69 38.51
N GLU A 443 5.20 -12.56 38.30
CA GLU A 443 4.77 -11.28 38.85
C GLU A 443 3.40 -10.87 38.32
N ALA A 444 3.14 -11.10 37.03
CA ALA A 444 1.85 -10.86 36.41
C ALA A 444 0.73 -11.65 37.09
N LYS A 445 0.97 -12.95 37.29
CA LYS A 445 0.05 -13.85 38.00
C LYS A 445 -0.18 -13.39 39.44
N GLU A 446 0.85 -12.96 40.16
CA GLU A 446 0.76 -12.45 41.53
C GLU A 446 -0.04 -11.13 41.60
N LYS A 447 0.15 -10.24 40.62
CA LYS A 447 -0.55 -8.95 40.51
C LYS A 447 -1.96 -9.10 39.91
N GLY A 448 -2.35 -10.31 39.50
CA GLY A 448 -3.67 -10.61 38.93
C GLY A 448 -3.90 -10.01 37.54
N HIS A 449 -2.83 -9.84 36.77
CA HIS A 449 -2.86 -9.25 35.44
C HIS A 449 -2.28 -10.23 34.42
N LYS A 450 -2.58 -10.04 33.13
CA LYS A 450 -2.10 -10.89 32.03
C LYS A 450 -1.18 -10.13 31.09
N ILE A 451 -0.38 -10.90 30.34
CA ILE A 451 0.65 -10.42 29.44
C ILE A 451 0.22 -10.59 27.99
N THR A 452 0.39 -9.53 27.20
CA THR A 452 0.46 -9.58 25.75
C THR A 452 1.90 -9.85 25.34
N VAL A 453 2.16 -10.92 24.60
CA VAL A 453 3.49 -11.16 24.06
C VAL A 453 3.58 -10.58 22.65
N LEU A 454 4.55 -9.70 22.43
CA LEU A 454 4.90 -9.19 21.11
C LEU A 454 6.13 -9.93 20.60
N THR A 455 5.98 -10.73 19.53
CA THR A 455 7.11 -11.38 18.87
C THR A 455 7.40 -10.74 17.52
N ILE A 456 8.53 -10.05 17.46
CA ILE A 456 9.02 -9.36 16.26
C ILE A 456 10.33 -9.99 15.74
N SER A 457 10.70 -11.15 16.29
CA SER A 457 11.87 -11.93 15.88
C SER A 457 11.58 -13.43 15.86
N SER A 458 12.63 -14.26 15.87
CA SER A 458 12.52 -15.72 16.01
C SER A 458 11.61 -16.14 17.17
N LEU A 459 10.77 -17.16 16.94
CA LEU A 459 9.83 -17.68 17.93
C LEU A 459 10.44 -18.68 18.92
N MET A 460 11.75 -18.96 18.82
CA MET A 460 12.44 -19.98 19.60
C MET A 460 12.31 -19.79 21.12
N ASP A 461 12.48 -18.55 21.62
CA ASP A 461 12.36 -18.26 23.05
C ASP A 461 10.95 -18.54 23.58
N MET A 462 9.91 -18.19 22.81
CA MET A 462 8.52 -18.46 23.20
C MET A 462 8.14 -19.92 23.04
N ALA A 463 8.68 -20.61 22.03
CA ALA A 463 8.52 -22.05 21.87
C ALA A 463 9.08 -22.79 23.09
N LYS A 464 10.34 -22.52 23.44
CA LYS A 464 11.00 -23.10 24.62
C LYS A 464 10.22 -22.79 25.90
N PHE A 465 9.81 -21.53 26.09
CA PHE A 465 9.04 -21.15 27.28
C PHE A 465 7.67 -21.87 27.33
N SER A 466 7.02 -22.08 26.19
CA SER A 466 5.75 -22.82 26.11
C SER A 466 5.87 -24.31 26.45
N GLU A 467 7.05 -24.90 26.25
CA GLU A 467 7.32 -26.29 26.62
C GLU A 467 7.71 -26.44 28.09
N GLU A 468 8.55 -25.53 28.59
CA GLU A 468 9.07 -25.58 29.97
C GLU A 468 8.06 -25.04 31.00
N HIS A 469 7.22 -24.07 30.61
CA HIS A 469 6.31 -23.33 31.48
C HIS A 469 4.88 -23.27 30.93
N GLU A 470 4.40 -24.34 30.28
CA GLU A 470 3.12 -24.38 29.53
C GLU A 470 1.93 -23.79 30.30
N GLU A 471 1.73 -24.19 31.57
CA GLU A 471 0.60 -23.73 32.38
C GLU A 471 0.71 -22.25 32.78
N LEU A 472 1.92 -21.82 33.16
CA LEU A 472 2.18 -20.43 33.53
C LEU A 472 1.93 -19.50 32.34
N LEU A 473 2.41 -19.90 31.15
CA LEU A 473 2.19 -19.16 29.92
C LEU A 473 0.71 -19.13 29.53
N ALA A 474 0.03 -20.29 29.52
CA ALA A 474 -1.37 -20.37 29.11
C ALA A 474 -2.31 -19.57 30.04
N GLU A 475 -2.06 -19.57 31.35
CA GLU A 475 -2.86 -18.81 32.31
C GLU A 475 -2.53 -17.31 32.30
N GLY A 476 -1.26 -16.97 32.08
CA GLY A 476 -0.78 -15.60 32.11
C GLY A 476 -0.91 -14.84 30.80
N LEU A 477 -1.19 -15.50 29.67
CA LEU A 477 -1.37 -14.84 28.38
C LEU A 477 -2.76 -14.19 28.24
N GLU A 478 -2.76 -12.98 27.70
CA GLU A 478 -3.94 -12.30 27.19
C GLU A 478 -4.03 -12.43 25.66
N ASN A 479 -2.93 -12.13 24.97
CA ASN A 479 -2.88 -12.09 23.51
C ASN A 479 -1.44 -12.29 23.02
N VAL A 480 -1.29 -12.69 21.76
CA VAL A 480 0.00 -12.74 21.06
C VAL A 480 -0.06 -11.89 19.80
N VAL A 481 0.78 -10.87 19.72
CA VAL A 481 0.93 -10.05 18.51
C VAL A 481 2.25 -10.39 17.86
N LEU A 482 2.24 -10.65 16.56
CA LEU A 482 3.43 -11.09 15.85
C LEU A 482 3.64 -10.33 14.55
N GLN A 483 4.87 -9.89 14.32
CA GLN A 483 5.32 -9.58 12.97
C GLN A 483 5.66 -10.91 12.30
N GLY A 484 4.85 -11.29 11.32
CA GLY A 484 4.98 -12.60 10.71
C GLY A 484 3.75 -13.02 9.92
N GLY A 485 3.42 -14.31 9.97
CA GLY A 485 2.24 -14.83 9.31
C GLY A 485 1.99 -16.29 9.65
N TYR A 486 0.73 -16.68 9.57
CA TYR A 486 0.28 -18.06 9.67
C TYR A 486 -0.87 -18.30 8.71
N ARG A 487 -1.22 -19.56 8.53
CA ARG A 487 -2.35 -20.02 7.72
C ARG A 487 -3.17 -21.01 8.53
N ILE A 488 -4.48 -20.99 8.32
CA ILE A 488 -5.39 -22.00 8.87
C ILE A 488 -5.67 -22.99 7.75
N ILE A 489 -5.05 -24.17 7.84
CA ILE A 489 -5.15 -25.21 6.81
C ILE A 489 -5.89 -26.38 7.44
N ASN A 490 -7.09 -26.69 6.93
CA ASN A 490 -7.95 -27.75 7.48
C ASN A 490 -8.21 -27.59 8.99
N GLY A 491 -8.41 -26.35 9.44
CA GLY A 491 -8.61 -26.02 10.86
C GLY A 491 -7.35 -26.13 11.71
N LYS A 492 -6.15 -26.29 11.12
CA LYS A 492 -4.87 -26.27 11.84
C LYS A 492 -4.13 -24.95 11.62
N LEU A 493 -3.76 -24.28 12.71
CA LEU A 493 -2.89 -23.10 12.67
C LEU A 493 -1.47 -23.54 12.31
N THR A 494 -0.95 -23.05 11.18
CA THR A 494 0.35 -23.43 10.64
C THR A 494 1.16 -22.17 10.35
N ALA A 495 2.41 -22.13 10.82
CA ALA A 495 3.33 -21.03 10.55
C ALA A 495 3.52 -20.84 9.03
N ASP A 496 3.57 -19.58 8.57
CA ASP A 496 3.92 -19.27 7.18
C ASP A 496 5.43 -19.04 7.06
N PHE A 497 6.16 -20.00 6.51
CA PHE A 497 7.62 -19.90 6.30
C PHE A 497 8.03 -18.93 5.20
N ALA A 498 7.07 -18.26 4.53
CA ALA A 498 7.37 -17.07 3.73
C ALA A 498 7.63 -15.83 4.60
N ALA A 499 7.29 -15.86 5.90
CA ALA A 499 7.67 -14.84 6.87
C ALA A 499 9.05 -15.15 7.47
N GLN A 500 9.92 -14.14 7.54
CA GLN A 500 11.32 -14.32 7.94
C GLN A 500 11.46 -14.78 9.40
N ASN A 501 10.65 -14.24 10.31
CA ASN A 501 10.67 -14.57 11.74
C ASN A 501 10.37 -16.05 12.01
N ASN A 502 9.42 -16.64 11.27
CA ASN A 502 9.16 -18.08 11.33
C ASN A 502 10.30 -18.92 10.76
N LYS A 503 11.08 -18.36 9.83
CA LYS A 503 12.16 -19.07 9.15
C LYS A 503 13.44 -19.12 10.00
N PHE A 504 13.63 -18.20 10.93
CA PHE A 504 14.81 -18.22 11.81
C PHE A 504 14.86 -19.47 12.68
N ASP A 505 13.70 -20.04 13.01
CA ASP A 505 13.54 -21.34 13.66
C ASP A 505 12.18 -21.95 13.26
N GLU A 506 12.19 -22.79 12.22
CA GLU A 506 10.95 -23.41 11.71
C GLU A 506 10.32 -24.38 12.72
N GLU A 507 11.14 -25.03 13.55
CA GLU A 507 10.68 -25.96 14.58
C GLU A 507 9.98 -25.21 15.71
N GLY A 508 10.64 -24.21 16.30
CA GLY A 508 10.04 -23.36 17.31
C GLY A 508 8.80 -22.63 16.82
N ALA A 509 8.79 -22.15 15.57
CA ALA A 509 7.60 -21.57 14.97
C ALA A 509 6.43 -22.58 14.94
N ASN A 510 6.66 -23.83 14.54
CA ASN A 510 5.61 -24.86 14.57
C ASN A 510 5.13 -25.18 15.98
N VAL A 511 6.05 -25.33 16.94
CA VAL A 511 5.74 -25.61 18.35
C VAL A 511 4.87 -24.51 18.92
N PHE A 512 5.27 -23.25 18.76
CA PHE A 512 4.55 -22.13 19.34
C PHE A 512 3.17 -21.93 18.71
N HIS A 513 3.03 -22.02 17.39
CA HIS A 513 1.70 -21.93 16.74
C HIS A 513 0.79 -23.10 17.17
N ALA A 514 1.34 -24.30 17.33
CA ALA A 514 0.57 -25.43 17.85
C ALA A 514 0.11 -25.20 19.30
N PHE A 515 0.96 -24.59 20.14
CA PHE A 515 0.60 -24.16 21.49
C PHE A 515 -0.55 -23.16 21.49
N LEU A 516 -0.48 -22.10 20.66
CA LEU A 516 -1.54 -21.08 20.57
C LEU A 516 -2.89 -21.70 20.24
N GLN A 517 -2.92 -22.57 19.22
CA GLN A 517 -4.14 -23.27 18.84
C GLN A 517 -4.62 -24.25 19.91
N LYS A 518 -3.73 -25.01 20.54
CA LYS A 518 -4.09 -26.00 21.57
C LYS A 518 -4.75 -25.35 22.80
N ARG A 519 -4.36 -24.11 23.11
CA ARG A 519 -4.77 -23.38 24.32
C ARG A 519 -5.79 -22.26 24.04
N ASP A 520 -6.32 -22.19 22.81
CA ASP A 520 -7.26 -21.15 22.36
C ASP A 520 -6.76 -19.73 22.67
N ILE A 521 -5.45 -19.50 22.51
CA ILE A 521 -4.83 -18.20 22.76
C ILE A 521 -5.05 -17.30 21.56
N HIS A 522 -5.63 -16.13 21.80
CA HIS A 522 -5.81 -15.12 20.78
C HIS A 522 -4.46 -14.69 20.19
N SER A 523 -4.43 -14.52 18.87
CA SER A 523 -3.25 -13.97 18.21
C SER A 523 -3.60 -13.06 17.03
N THR A 524 -2.71 -12.14 16.73
CA THR A 524 -2.80 -11.24 15.58
C THR A 524 -1.48 -11.18 14.84
N ALA A 525 -1.48 -11.56 13.56
CA ALA A 525 -0.31 -11.43 12.70
C ALA A 525 -0.37 -10.17 11.83
N TRP A 526 0.67 -9.35 11.92
CA TRP A 526 0.95 -8.27 11.00
C TRP A 526 1.90 -8.78 9.93
N THR A 527 1.40 -8.92 8.70
CA THR A 527 2.20 -9.51 7.62
C THR A 527 2.96 -8.47 6.81
N LYS A 528 3.87 -8.95 5.96
CA LYS A 528 4.59 -8.11 4.98
C LYS A 528 3.70 -7.27 4.07
N VAL A 529 2.45 -7.71 3.84
CA VAL A 529 1.47 -6.97 3.03
C VAL A 529 1.09 -5.68 3.74
N ALA A 530 0.83 -5.76 5.05
CA ALA A 530 0.50 -4.59 5.84
C ALA A 530 1.69 -3.62 5.88
N ALA A 531 2.89 -4.13 6.16
CA ALA A 531 4.08 -3.27 6.20
C ALA A 531 4.34 -2.57 4.85
N THR A 532 4.24 -3.28 3.73
CA THR A 532 4.47 -2.70 2.39
C THR A 532 3.46 -1.60 2.04
N ALA A 533 2.24 -1.70 2.57
CA ALA A 533 1.20 -0.69 2.35
C ALA A 533 1.40 0.56 3.23
N VAL A 534 2.25 0.52 4.27
CA VAL A 534 2.57 1.65 5.17
C VAL A 534 3.97 2.19 4.88
N PRO A 535 4.16 3.02 3.83
CA PRO A 535 5.46 3.64 3.60
C PRO A 535 5.74 4.70 4.67
N LEU A 536 6.87 4.57 5.37
CA LEU A 536 7.47 5.68 6.10
C LEU A 536 8.40 6.45 5.16
N TYR A 537 8.29 7.77 5.18
CA TYR A 537 9.01 8.62 4.25
C TYR A 537 10.35 9.12 4.81
N ASN A 538 11.26 9.47 3.91
CA ASN A 538 12.61 9.95 4.25
C ASN A 538 12.61 11.13 5.23
N ASP A 539 11.66 12.05 5.11
CA ASP A 539 11.53 13.24 5.98
C ASP A 539 11.50 12.87 7.47
N LEU A 540 10.95 11.69 7.81
CA LEU A 540 10.99 11.18 9.18
C LEU A 540 12.42 10.83 9.60
N PHE A 541 13.18 10.13 8.77
CA PHE A 541 14.57 9.75 9.08
C PHE A 541 15.49 10.96 9.11
N GLU A 542 15.27 11.94 8.23
CA GLU A 542 15.98 13.22 8.28
C GLU A 542 15.65 14.00 9.55
N PHE A 543 14.38 14.03 9.95
CA PHE A 543 13.99 14.62 11.23
C PHE A 543 14.70 13.91 12.41
N LEU A 544 14.72 12.57 12.41
CA LEU A 544 15.37 11.79 13.47
C LEU A 544 16.88 12.08 13.52
N ASP A 545 17.55 12.09 12.37
CA ASP A 545 18.97 12.42 12.24
C ASP A 545 19.28 13.85 12.75
N GLN A 546 18.48 14.83 12.34
CA GLN A 546 18.64 16.24 12.71
C GLN A 546 18.24 16.56 14.16
N SER A 547 17.56 15.64 14.85
CA SER A 547 17.11 15.84 16.24
C SER A 547 18.25 16.00 17.25
N GLY A 548 19.45 15.52 16.90
CA GLY A 548 20.61 15.46 17.79
C GLY A 548 20.56 14.33 18.83
N HIS A 549 19.56 13.44 18.77
CA HIS A 549 19.51 12.24 19.59
C HIS A 549 20.34 11.11 18.95
N PRO A 550 21.16 10.36 19.70
CA PRO A 550 22.12 9.39 19.13
C PRO A 550 21.48 8.28 18.27
N LEU A 551 20.24 7.89 18.58
CA LEU A 551 19.49 6.91 17.79
C LEU A 551 19.13 7.39 16.37
N GLY A 552 19.02 8.71 16.15
CA GLY A 552 18.64 9.28 14.87
C GLY A 552 19.68 9.02 13.77
N PRO A 553 20.93 9.48 13.96
CA PRO A 553 22.03 9.21 13.03
C PRO A 553 22.29 7.72 12.80
N TYR A 554 22.13 6.88 13.84
CA TYR A 554 22.20 5.43 13.71
C TYR A 554 21.13 4.90 12.75
N LEU A 555 19.85 5.22 12.99
CA LEU A 555 18.73 4.77 12.15
C LEU A 555 18.90 5.21 10.70
N ARG A 556 19.31 6.47 10.47
CA ARG A 556 19.57 6.99 9.12
C ARG A 556 20.69 6.21 8.43
N THR A 557 21.78 5.93 9.14
CA THR A 557 22.92 5.17 8.58
C THR A 557 22.52 3.75 8.23
N VAL A 558 21.83 3.05 9.14
CA VAL A 558 21.38 1.67 8.91
C VAL A 558 20.42 1.62 7.74
N GLN A 559 19.42 2.52 7.69
CA GLN A 559 18.45 2.59 6.60
C GLN A 559 19.12 2.75 5.23
N VAL A 560 20.01 3.73 5.08
CA VAL A 560 20.71 3.97 3.81
C VAL A 560 21.56 2.76 3.41
N ARG A 561 22.32 2.18 4.33
CA ARG A 561 23.17 1.02 4.03
C ARG A 561 22.37 -0.22 3.65
N GLN A 562 21.25 -0.46 4.32
CA GLN A 562 20.38 -1.59 4.00
C GLN A 562 19.70 -1.42 2.65
N ASP A 563 19.20 -0.23 2.35
CA ASP A 563 18.59 0.07 1.06
C ASP A 563 19.61 -0.02 -0.08
N LEU A 564 20.86 0.45 0.14
CA LEU A 564 21.97 0.26 -0.80
C LEU A 564 22.25 -1.23 -1.05
N ASN A 565 22.49 -2.00 0.01
CA ASN A 565 22.79 -3.43 -0.10
C ASN A 565 21.65 -4.19 -0.80
N PHE A 566 20.40 -3.86 -0.48
CA PHE A 566 19.25 -4.46 -1.15
C PHE A 566 19.24 -4.08 -2.62
N TYR A 567 19.36 -2.80 -2.93
CA TYR A 567 19.33 -2.32 -4.29
C TYR A 567 20.45 -2.91 -5.15
N GLU A 568 21.67 -3.00 -4.64
CA GLU A 568 22.80 -3.68 -5.30
C GLU A 568 22.48 -5.14 -5.61
N ARG A 569 21.90 -5.86 -4.65
CA ARG A 569 21.47 -7.24 -4.86
C ARG A 569 20.34 -7.35 -5.88
N ALA A 570 19.40 -6.41 -5.90
CA ALA A 570 18.34 -6.33 -6.89
C ALA A 570 18.88 -6.02 -8.31
N CYS A 571 20.01 -5.33 -8.41
CA CYS A 571 20.75 -5.08 -9.65
C CYS A 571 21.59 -6.29 -10.12
N SER A 572 21.77 -7.31 -9.29
CA SER A 572 22.62 -8.47 -9.57
C SER A 572 21.84 -9.63 -10.21
N ASP A 573 22.57 -10.66 -10.67
CA ASP A 573 21.99 -11.94 -11.12
C ASP A 573 21.46 -12.82 -9.96
N HIS A 574 21.63 -12.38 -8.71
CA HIS A 574 21.24 -13.11 -7.50
C HIS A 574 20.37 -12.26 -6.54
N PRO A 575 19.21 -11.75 -7.01
CA PRO A 575 18.30 -11.00 -6.16
C PRO A 575 17.80 -11.86 -4.97
N TYR A 576 17.34 -11.22 -3.90
CA TYR A 576 16.80 -11.93 -2.71
C TYR A 576 15.66 -12.90 -3.05
N ALA A 577 14.86 -12.56 -4.06
CA ALA A 577 13.92 -13.47 -4.69
C ALA A 577 13.89 -13.21 -6.20
N PRO A 578 13.53 -14.19 -7.04
CA PRO A 578 13.56 -14.04 -8.49
C PRO A 578 12.77 -12.84 -9.05
N TYR A 579 11.75 -12.37 -8.32
CA TYR A 579 10.92 -11.22 -8.71
C TYR A 579 11.45 -9.87 -8.19
N MET A 580 12.35 -9.86 -7.21
CA MET A 580 12.91 -8.66 -6.57
C MET A 580 14.06 -8.07 -7.40
N THR A 581 13.77 -7.79 -8.67
CA THR A 581 14.70 -7.18 -9.64
C THR A 581 14.93 -5.70 -9.36
N GLN A 582 15.91 -5.09 -10.03
CA GLN A 582 16.16 -3.64 -9.99
C GLN A 582 14.87 -2.85 -10.24
N HIS A 583 14.11 -3.22 -11.28
CA HIS A 583 12.83 -2.58 -11.58
C HIS A 583 11.83 -2.70 -10.41
N TRP A 584 11.69 -3.90 -9.85
CA TRP A 584 10.80 -4.11 -8.70
C TRP A 584 11.18 -3.22 -7.52
N TYR A 585 12.48 -3.07 -7.26
CA TYR A 585 12.98 -2.21 -6.20
C TYR A 585 12.62 -0.74 -6.47
N VAL A 586 12.93 -0.23 -7.65
CA VAL A 586 12.62 1.15 -8.08
C VAL A 586 11.12 1.42 -7.99
N GLN A 587 10.28 0.43 -8.32
CA GLN A 587 8.84 0.57 -8.23
C GLN A 587 8.32 0.58 -6.77
N THR A 588 8.86 -0.30 -5.94
CA THR A 588 8.26 -0.65 -4.64
C THR A 588 8.90 0.08 -3.46
N LYS A 589 10.21 0.30 -3.53
CA LYS A 589 11.06 0.75 -2.41
C LYS A 589 11.70 2.12 -2.63
N SER A 590 11.42 2.78 -3.76
CA SER A 590 11.93 4.12 -4.03
C SER A 590 10.87 5.11 -4.47
N THR A 591 11.28 6.38 -4.54
CA THR A 591 10.53 7.48 -5.16
C THR A 591 11.04 7.87 -6.54
N TRP A 592 11.85 7.06 -7.21
CA TRP A 592 12.37 7.37 -8.55
C TRP A 592 11.28 7.82 -9.54
N PHE A 593 10.21 7.01 -9.69
CA PHE A 593 9.08 7.38 -10.54
C PHE A 593 8.25 8.54 -9.96
N ALA A 594 8.11 8.56 -8.64
CA ALA A 594 7.52 9.65 -7.87
C ALA A 594 8.36 10.95 -7.92
N ALA A 595 9.56 10.93 -8.49
CA ALA A 595 10.40 12.08 -8.80
C ALA A 595 10.29 12.49 -10.30
N GLY A 596 9.35 11.88 -11.03
CA GLY A 596 9.03 12.22 -12.42
C GLY A 596 9.92 11.57 -13.47
N HIS A 597 10.75 10.59 -13.08
CA HIS A 597 11.54 9.81 -14.02
C HIS A 597 10.68 8.82 -14.80
N GLU A 598 11.06 8.57 -16.05
CA GLU A 598 10.33 7.65 -16.91
C GLU A 598 10.82 6.20 -16.78
N PRO A 599 9.93 5.22 -16.99
CA PRO A 599 10.27 3.79 -16.95
C PRO A 599 11.29 3.32 -18.00
N ASP A 600 11.48 4.09 -19.08
CA ASP A 600 12.46 3.82 -20.16
C ASP A 600 13.77 4.60 -20.00
N GLU A 601 13.95 5.30 -18.86
CA GLU A 601 15.25 5.79 -18.40
C GLU A 601 16.09 4.67 -17.80
N GLU A 602 17.42 4.83 -17.85
CA GLU A 602 18.33 3.96 -17.13
C GLU A 602 18.23 4.26 -15.63
N TYR A 603 18.02 3.24 -14.81
CA TYR A 603 17.97 3.41 -13.36
C TYR A 603 19.37 3.71 -12.81
N PRO A 604 19.47 4.61 -11.82
CA PRO A 604 20.76 4.93 -11.20
C PRO A 604 21.30 3.69 -10.50
N LYS A 605 22.61 3.63 -10.23
CA LYS A 605 23.26 2.47 -9.60
C LYS A 605 24.01 2.92 -8.34
N GLY A 606 24.12 2.00 -7.37
CA GLY A 606 24.84 2.27 -6.12
C GLY A 606 24.33 3.53 -5.43
N GLU A 607 25.26 4.41 -5.05
CA GLU A 607 24.98 5.62 -4.27
C GLU A 607 24.10 6.66 -4.99
N ASP A 608 24.05 6.66 -6.33
CA ASP A 608 23.19 7.56 -7.10
C ASP A 608 21.69 7.32 -6.83
N MET A 609 21.34 6.16 -6.24
CA MET A 609 19.97 5.82 -5.86
C MET A 609 19.57 6.35 -4.47
N ILE A 610 20.53 6.75 -3.63
CA ILE A 610 20.28 7.19 -2.24
C ILE A 610 19.21 8.29 -2.14
N PRO A 611 19.19 9.33 -2.99
CA PRO A 611 18.16 10.38 -2.93
C PRO A 611 16.72 9.85 -3.09
N TYR A 612 16.55 8.65 -3.64
CA TYR A 612 15.25 8.04 -3.90
C TYR A 612 14.89 6.94 -2.89
N PHE A 613 15.78 6.60 -1.94
CA PHE A 613 15.50 5.67 -0.84
C PHE A 613 14.64 6.33 0.23
N THR A 614 13.41 6.63 -0.14
CA THR A 614 12.47 7.39 0.68
C THR A 614 11.24 6.59 1.07
N LYS A 615 11.19 5.27 0.83
CA LYS A 615 10.09 4.39 1.22
C LYS A 615 10.61 3.31 2.15
N VAL A 616 10.65 3.64 3.42
CA VAL A 616 11.05 2.71 4.47
C VAL A 616 9.83 1.90 4.88
N VAL A 617 10.01 0.60 5.07
CA VAL A 617 8.93 -0.33 5.45
C VAL A 617 9.24 -0.82 6.85
N ALA A 618 8.51 -0.30 7.84
CA ALA A 618 8.78 -0.56 9.26
C ALA A 618 7.94 -1.74 9.78
N TYR A 619 8.35 -2.98 9.50
CA TYR A 619 7.50 -4.15 9.75
C TYR A 619 7.10 -4.29 11.22
N ASP A 620 8.06 -4.18 12.13
CA ASP A 620 7.86 -4.44 13.55
C ASP A 620 7.13 -3.30 14.26
N ALA A 621 7.27 -2.07 13.75
CA ALA A 621 6.55 -0.92 14.27
C ALA A 621 5.02 -1.07 14.12
N LEU A 622 4.55 -1.72 13.04
CA LEU A 622 3.13 -2.04 12.88
C LEU A 622 2.65 -3.01 13.97
N ALA A 623 3.43 -4.06 14.24
CA ALA A 623 3.09 -5.03 15.29
C ALA A 623 3.15 -4.40 16.69
N ALA A 624 4.09 -3.49 16.94
CA ALA A 624 4.18 -2.70 18.17
C ALA A 624 2.98 -1.77 18.39
N VAL A 625 2.47 -1.11 17.35
CA VAL A 625 1.21 -0.35 17.45
C VAL A 625 0.03 -1.32 17.60
N GLY A 626 0.08 -2.47 16.93
CA GLY A 626 -0.90 -3.54 17.03
C GLY A 626 -1.06 -4.12 18.44
N SER A 627 -0.03 -4.08 19.28
CA SER A 627 -0.08 -4.54 20.67
C SER A 627 -0.62 -3.49 21.66
N ALA A 628 -0.96 -2.29 21.20
CA ALA A 628 -1.49 -1.20 22.04
C ALA A 628 -2.94 -1.43 22.51
N GLY A 629 -3.65 -2.42 21.95
CA GLY A 629 -5.01 -2.81 22.31
C GLY A 629 -6.03 -2.61 21.19
N ASP A 630 -7.09 -3.43 21.19
CA ASP A 630 -8.16 -3.38 20.18
C ASP A 630 -8.93 -2.04 20.20
N ASP A 631 -9.01 -1.37 21.35
CA ASP A 631 -9.59 -0.03 21.50
C ASP A 631 -8.78 1.05 20.78
N VAL A 632 -7.44 0.99 20.84
CA VAL A 632 -6.55 1.87 20.06
C VAL A 632 -6.78 1.64 18.56
N LEU A 633 -6.71 0.39 18.11
CA LEU A 633 -6.92 0.06 16.69
C LEU A 633 -8.30 0.49 16.19
N LYS A 634 -9.33 0.39 17.03
CA LYS A 634 -10.70 0.78 16.71
C LYS A 634 -10.89 2.29 16.68
N GLU A 635 -10.37 3.04 17.66
CA GLU A 635 -10.53 4.49 17.74
C GLU A 635 -9.87 5.19 16.54
N PHE A 636 -8.72 4.67 16.09
CA PHE A 636 -8.08 5.14 14.86
C PHE A 636 -8.68 4.54 13.57
N GLY A 637 -9.61 3.58 13.65
CA GLY A 637 -10.17 2.90 12.48
C GLY A 637 -9.12 2.14 11.66
N ILE A 638 -8.04 1.68 12.30
CA ILE A 638 -6.91 1.04 11.63
C ILE A 638 -7.34 -0.30 11.04
N VAL A 639 -7.93 -1.21 11.82
CA VAL A 639 -8.31 -2.54 11.27
C VAL A 639 -9.69 -2.45 10.62
N LYS A 640 -9.79 -2.90 9.36
CA LYS A 640 -11.02 -2.91 8.57
C LYS A 640 -11.59 -4.33 8.46
N PRO A 641 -12.91 -4.50 8.26
CA PRO A 641 -13.50 -5.80 8.03
C PRO A 641 -12.92 -6.49 6.79
N ILE A 642 -12.79 -7.81 6.84
CA ILE A 642 -12.35 -8.63 5.70
C ILE A 642 -13.51 -8.75 4.69
N VAL A 643 -13.22 -8.51 3.42
CA VAL A 643 -14.21 -8.48 2.33
C VAL A 643 -13.90 -9.56 1.28
N LYS A 644 -12.63 -9.70 0.87
CA LYS A 644 -12.22 -10.57 -0.24
C LYS A 644 -11.75 -11.96 0.23
N ARG A 645 -11.21 -12.07 1.44
CA ARG A 645 -10.53 -13.24 1.99
C ARG A 645 -11.20 -13.81 3.23
N LYS A 646 -12.50 -14.05 3.15
CA LYS A 646 -13.28 -14.65 4.27
C LYS A 646 -12.77 -16.03 4.70
N ASP A 647 -11.95 -16.69 3.88
CA ASP A 647 -11.28 -17.94 4.21
C ASP A 647 -10.29 -17.82 5.38
N VAL A 648 -9.84 -16.61 5.71
CA VAL A 648 -8.93 -16.36 6.84
C VAL A 648 -9.62 -15.75 8.05
N GLU A 649 -10.96 -15.61 8.04
CA GLU A 649 -11.71 -15.21 9.23
C GLU A 649 -11.68 -16.35 10.26
N ASP A 650 -11.19 -16.05 11.46
CA ASP A 650 -11.10 -16.97 12.59
C ASP A 650 -11.41 -16.22 13.89
N GLU A 651 -11.97 -16.94 14.87
CA GLU A 651 -12.39 -16.38 16.16
C GLU A 651 -11.20 -15.96 17.03
N PHE A 652 -10.09 -16.71 16.97
CA PHE A 652 -8.92 -16.51 17.82
C PHE A 652 -7.76 -15.85 17.08
N HIS A 653 -7.62 -16.13 15.78
CA HIS A 653 -6.41 -15.81 15.02
C HIS A 653 -6.66 -14.80 13.90
N LYS A 654 -6.30 -13.54 14.13
CA LYS A 654 -6.51 -12.42 13.19
C LYS A 654 -5.31 -12.22 12.25
N LEU A 655 -5.53 -11.96 10.97
CA LEU A 655 -4.49 -11.53 10.03
C LEU A 655 -4.71 -10.08 9.60
N VAL A 656 -3.67 -9.25 9.64
CA VAL A 656 -3.67 -7.88 9.14
C VAL A 656 -2.70 -7.77 7.96
N GLY A 657 -3.25 -7.38 6.80
CA GLY A 657 -2.59 -7.47 5.50
C GLY A 657 -2.52 -8.94 5.04
N ILE A 658 -3.50 -9.41 4.29
CA ILE A 658 -3.63 -10.82 3.94
C ILE A 658 -2.88 -11.11 2.63
N PRO A 659 -1.85 -11.97 2.61
CA PRO A 659 -1.08 -12.26 1.41
C PRO A 659 -1.89 -13.06 0.39
N ALA A 660 -1.59 -12.86 -0.89
CA ALA A 660 -2.16 -13.67 -1.97
C ALA A 660 -1.76 -15.14 -1.85
N VAL A 661 -2.69 -16.03 -2.16
CA VAL A 661 -2.44 -17.48 -2.28
C VAL A 661 -2.29 -17.81 -3.75
N ARG A 662 -1.19 -18.46 -4.12
CA ARG A 662 -0.98 -18.91 -5.50
C ARG A 662 -1.96 -20.03 -5.83
N GLU A 663 -2.43 -20.05 -7.08
CA GLU A 663 -3.20 -21.17 -7.60
C GLU A 663 -2.37 -22.45 -7.50
N SER A 664 -2.99 -23.52 -7.00
CA SER A 664 -2.39 -24.84 -6.86
C SER A 664 -3.35 -25.90 -7.41
N GLU A 665 -2.87 -27.13 -7.60
CA GLU A 665 -3.68 -28.20 -8.19
C GLU A 665 -4.91 -28.50 -7.31
N GLY A 666 -6.09 -28.06 -7.78
CA GLY A 666 -7.36 -28.21 -7.07
C GLY A 666 -7.78 -27.05 -6.17
N GLN A 667 -7.01 -25.96 -6.08
CA GLN A 667 -7.40 -24.75 -5.34
C GLN A 667 -7.15 -23.48 -6.17
N PRO A 668 -8.19 -22.64 -6.39
CA PRO A 668 -8.01 -21.38 -7.09
C PRO A 668 -7.10 -20.45 -6.29
N GLY A 669 -6.27 -19.67 -6.97
CA GLY A 669 -5.51 -18.61 -6.32
C GLY A 669 -6.44 -17.59 -5.67
N LEU A 670 -6.05 -17.07 -4.50
CA LEU A 670 -6.81 -16.07 -3.76
C LEU A 670 -6.05 -14.74 -3.75
N PRO A 671 -6.75 -13.60 -3.87
CA PRO A 671 -6.11 -12.30 -3.96
C PRO A 671 -5.45 -11.89 -2.63
N GLN A 672 -4.56 -10.90 -2.72
CA GLN A 672 -4.12 -10.11 -1.57
C GLN A 672 -5.25 -9.21 -1.08
N GLU A 673 -5.29 -8.92 0.21
CA GLU A 673 -6.23 -7.97 0.80
C GLU A 673 -5.58 -7.12 1.89
N GLU A 674 -5.66 -5.79 1.74
CA GLU A 674 -5.20 -4.80 2.73
C GLU A 674 -6.39 -4.42 3.62
N ASN A 675 -6.71 -5.26 4.59
CA ASN A 675 -7.83 -5.08 5.52
C ASN A 675 -7.53 -4.08 6.65
N PHE A 676 -6.91 -2.94 6.32
CA PHE A 676 -6.56 -1.92 7.31
C PHE A 676 -6.36 -0.52 6.69
N ASP A 677 -6.23 0.50 7.53
CA ASP A 677 -5.93 1.88 7.15
C ASP A 677 -4.43 2.18 7.22
N ALA A 678 -3.76 2.07 6.08
CA ALA A 678 -2.32 2.21 6.01
C ALA A 678 -1.83 3.65 6.24
N GLU A 679 -2.60 4.65 5.81
CA GLU A 679 -2.26 6.06 5.99
C GLU A 679 -2.35 6.45 7.47
N MET A 680 -3.44 6.08 8.15
CA MET A 680 -3.58 6.32 9.57
C MET A 680 -2.51 5.56 10.37
N MET A 681 -2.24 4.30 10.04
CA MET A 681 -1.17 3.54 10.69
C MET A 681 0.19 4.23 10.55
N GLY A 682 0.55 4.67 9.33
CA GLY A 682 1.80 5.40 9.09
C GLY A 682 1.89 6.72 9.85
N THR A 683 0.76 7.41 10.01
CA THR A 683 0.65 8.65 10.80
C THR A 683 0.89 8.38 12.29
N VAL A 684 0.26 7.33 12.84
CA VAL A 684 0.45 6.93 14.24
C VAL A 684 1.92 6.56 14.50
N ILE A 685 2.52 5.72 13.64
CA ILE A 685 3.93 5.34 13.76
C ILE A 685 4.84 6.57 13.67
N THR A 686 4.61 7.46 12.71
CA THR A 686 5.40 8.70 12.56
C THR A 686 5.34 9.57 13.81
N ALA A 687 4.14 9.78 14.37
CA ALA A 687 3.93 10.57 15.57
C ALA A 687 4.67 9.96 16.78
N LEU A 688 4.56 8.64 16.97
CA LEU A 688 5.22 7.92 18.07
C LEU A 688 6.74 7.94 17.95
N LEU A 689 7.29 7.73 16.75
CA LEU A 689 8.73 7.77 16.51
C LEU A 689 9.31 9.17 16.79
N LYS A 690 8.71 10.22 16.24
CA LYS A 690 9.11 11.61 16.53
C LYS A 690 8.98 11.93 18.01
N GLY A 691 7.85 11.55 18.60
CA GLY A 691 7.57 11.85 20.00
C GLY A 691 8.48 11.14 20.98
N SER A 692 8.91 9.90 20.67
CA SER A 692 9.87 9.16 21.49
C SER A 692 11.15 9.98 21.76
N ILE A 693 11.65 10.66 20.72
CA ILE A 693 12.84 11.52 20.74
C ILE A 693 12.53 12.90 21.31
N LEU A 694 11.47 13.55 20.80
CA LEU A 694 11.10 14.91 21.23
C LEU A 694 10.78 14.96 22.72
N ALA A 695 10.07 13.95 23.26
CA ALA A 695 9.77 13.86 24.68
C ALA A 695 11.06 13.80 25.51
N LYS A 696 12.06 13.02 25.07
CA LYS A 696 13.35 12.92 25.74
C LYS A 696 14.11 14.24 25.71
N LEU A 697 14.20 14.88 24.54
CA LEU A 697 14.89 16.16 24.37
C LEU A 697 14.22 17.30 25.14
N GLN A 698 12.89 17.26 25.29
CA GLN A 698 12.10 18.25 26.02
C GLN A 698 11.94 17.92 27.52
N GLY A 699 12.54 16.82 28.01
CA GLY A 699 12.48 16.42 29.41
C GLY A 699 11.08 16.02 29.89
N LEU A 700 10.23 15.53 28.99
CA LEU A 700 8.88 15.09 29.32
C LEU A 700 8.92 13.68 29.95
N GLY A 701 8.52 13.60 31.21
CA GLY A 701 8.37 12.34 31.93
C GLY A 701 7.19 11.50 31.45
N GLY A 702 7.13 10.26 31.93
CA GLY A 702 5.97 9.39 31.78
C GLY A 702 4.82 9.77 32.70
N VAL A 703 3.62 9.30 32.38
CA VAL A 703 2.55 9.21 33.37
C VAL A 703 3.05 8.29 34.48
N GLY A 704 3.03 8.73 35.74
CA GLY A 704 3.43 7.89 36.85
C GLY A 704 2.47 6.71 36.98
N LEU A 705 2.86 5.54 36.45
CA LEU A 705 2.06 4.31 36.45
C LEU A 705 2.05 3.61 37.83
N ASP A 706 2.80 4.13 38.80
CA ASP A 706 2.89 3.63 40.19
C ASP A 706 1.76 4.14 41.12
N LYS A 707 0.61 4.55 40.58
CA LYS A 707 -0.58 4.93 41.36
C LYS A 707 -1.79 4.14 40.92
#